data_AF-A0AAN7HM50-F1
#
_entry.id   AF-A0AAN7HM50-F1
#
_cell.length_a   1.000
_cell.length_b   1.000
_cell.length_c   1.000
_cell.angle_alpha   90.00
_cell.angle_beta   90.00
_cell.angle_gamma   90.00
#
_symmetry.space_group_name_H-M   'P 1'
#
loop_
_entity.id
_entity.type
_entity.pdbx_description
1 polymer ?
#
loop_
_entity_poly.entity_id
_entity_poly.type
_entity_poly.pdbx_seq_one_letter_code
_entity_poly.pdbx_strand_id
1 'polypeptide(L)'
;MVQYIFTPWRSRRELLAVRRQFYPDHQPQRQSSRRQLQDRTSNGEKQKAVARVSMWMQRGGCPHMVESTALLTAAILSDEVNGGTDGGIGVEDGAARASRGYAVRAAYSAAFSRFVTGLLDSHQDKQRKMSMYDVAKSVGLPATFVELRHQATHEQLPSLVRLRAAADKALDWIWEYYWRGLVGDEEDIDTTSSSGEAEEGGESEVKALLERYLESDGRPQEEEGEAEELLKREIGRFDEGLVLMVLDSISGSTRDSKVLRRAVMLERQILEWREELEQAGGARPMEEDEPAGDGLHRDVDEVPSQSGKSRQIADGTGEGESVQGEVKLKAQEEEEEEDQYEAADEGPAWVLYDTETWVPKPIGVPTAARKMHIQSIPMWVGKSDNYAYLVVDDKSKDAVIIDPAHPAEVAPVLKKAIQDGSIKLTAIVNTHHHWDHAGGNEELISELGQQLEIIGGKDCKKVTRTPKHGESFNIGSIAVKALHTPCHTQDSICWFMQDGNDKVVFTGDTLFHGGCGRFFEGTGEEMHKALNETLASLPDDTRVFPGHEYTGSNAKFGLSVLPSGPVKALEAFAKNNKETQGRFTIGDEKQHNVFMRPQDPEIQKATGETDPVAIMTKLREMKNNFKRPPPATGAASTPTSKSGARLSKLAKENDITAEEEAEIREAFSLFAEPMDGEKDGVMPIGEVRRALIALGIPPSSPAQLAEFTAALDPDDEGFATYAVFVGICALQLHARRDRDEEDELGEAHRAELDEAYSLFVGASGGDPDNHPAITLADLKRVAALLQLDEASQQQQQGEGRDGIVGGLMTMGRGKGKAGKGDGAMVVTEDLLKDMILEANGGAGVSRGVRKDEFDRVMKRAGVWR
;
A
#
# COMPACT_ATOMS: atom_id res chain seq x y z
N MET A 1 5.15 26.47 -16.27
CA MET A 1 4.04 27.18 -15.61
C MET A 1 2.73 26.43 -15.83
N VAL A 2 2.49 25.32 -15.12
CA VAL A 2 1.25 24.50 -15.22
C VAL A 2 0.40 24.55 -13.95
N GLN A 3 0.72 25.45 -13.00
CA GLN A 3 0.07 25.52 -11.67
C GLN A 3 -1.11 26.51 -11.62
N TYR A 4 -1.84 26.71 -12.72
CA TYR A 4 -3.04 27.54 -12.68
C TYR A 4 -4.27 26.63 -12.65
N ILE A 5 -4.88 26.51 -11.47
CA ILE A 5 -6.22 25.94 -11.31
C ILE A 5 -7.18 27.11 -11.24
N PHE A 6 -7.92 27.30 -12.32
CA PHE A 6 -8.95 28.33 -12.38
C PHE A 6 -10.13 27.90 -11.51
N THR A 7 -10.51 28.77 -10.58
CA THR A 7 -11.66 28.57 -9.70
C THR A 7 -12.65 29.73 -9.90
N PRO A 8 -13.97 29.49 -9.77
CA PRO A 8 -14.97 30.53 -10.02
C PRO A 8 -15.16 31.51 -8.85
N TRP A 9 -14.70 31.13 -7.66
CA TRP A 9 -14.67 31.98 -6.46
C TRP A 9 -13.43 32.89 -6.46
N ARG A 10 -13.57 34.07 -5.85
CA ARG A 10 -12.50 35.08 -5.74
C ARG A 10 -11.37 34.60 -4.84
N SER A 11 -11.69 33.92 -3.75
CA SER A 11 -10.71 33.43 -2.79
C SER A 11 -11.22 32.21 -2.03
N ARG A 12 -10.31 31.49 -1.37
CA ARG A 12 -10.66 30.34 -0.51
C ARG A 12 -11.57 30.73 0.65
N ARG A 13 -11.43 31.95 1.18
CA ARG A 13 -12.31 32.52 2.21
C ARG A 13 -13.76 32.59 1.74
N GLU A 14 -13.99 32.99 0.49
CA GLU A 14 -15.33 33.03 -0.10
C GLU A 14 -15.96 31.62 -0.19
N LEU A 15 -15.17 30.61 -0.58
CA LEU A 15 -15.61 29.22 -0.62
C LEU A 15 -16.00 28.69 0.77
N LEU A 16 -15.17 28.97 1.79
CA LEU A 16 -15.44 28.54 3.17
C LEU A 16 -16.65 29.27 3.78
N ALA A 17 -16.89 30.53 3.42
CA ALA A 17 -18.09 31.25 3.83
C ALA A 17 -19.36 30.60 3.23
N VAL A 18 -19.34 30.21 1.95
CA VAL A 18 -20.44 29.49 1.31
C VAL A 18 -20.67 28.12 1.95
N ARG A 19 -19.59 27.39 2.31
CA ARG A 19 -19.70 26.15 3.09
C ARG A 19 -20.47 26.35 4.40
N ARG A 20 -20.11 27.39 5.17
CA ARG A 20 -20.75 27.70 6.46
C ARG A 20 -22.24 28.01 6.31
N GLN A 21 -22.63 28.66 5.21
CA GLN A 21 -24.03 28.99 4.91
C GLN A 21 -24.85 27.76 4.53
N PHE A 22 -24.27 26.77 3.85
CA PHE A 22 -24.95 25.51 3.53
C PHE A 22 -25.13 24.61 4.76
N TYR A 23 -24.09 24.53 5.61
CA TYR A 23 -23.99 23.58 6.73
C TYR A 23 -23.80 24.29 8.09
N PRO A 24 -24.83 25.00 8.60
CA PRO A 24 -24.72 25.73 9.87
C PRO A 24 -24.56 24.80 11.08
N ASP A 25 -25.15 23.61 11.04
CA ASP A 25 -25.19 22.66 12.16
C ASP A 25 -23.88 21.89 12.38
N HIS A 26 -23.00 21.88 11.37
CA HIS A 26 -21.70 21.20 11.43
C HIS A 26 -20.57 22.09 11.98
N GLN A 27 -20.91 23.24 12.58
CA GLN A 27 -19.97 24.13 13.24
C GLN A 27 -19.81 23.78 14.74
N PRO A 28 -18.61 23.94 15.33
CA PRO A 28 -18.43 23.78 16.78
C PRO A 28 -19.28 24.82 17.54
N GLN A 29 -20.35 24.37 18.20
CA GLN A 29 -21.28 25.26 18.90
C GLN A 29 -20.69 25.81 20.21
N ARG A 30 -20.57 27.14 20.32
CA ARG A 30 -20.74 27.82 21.62
C ARG A 30 -22.21 27.73 22.02
N GLN A 31 -22.45 27.10 23.15
CA GLN A 31 -23.79 26.97 23.76
C GLN A 31 -24.44 28.35 23.95
N SER A 32 -25.57 28.61 23.29
CA SER A 32 -26.60 29.48 23.86
C SER A 32 -27.98 29.22 23.26
N SER A 33 -28.97 29.32 24.12
CA SER A 33 -30.34 28.85 23.98
C SER A 33 -31.19 29.84 23.17
N ARG A 34 -31.49 29.59 21.89
CA ARG A 34 -32.61 30.27 21.18
C ARG A 34 -33.07 29.57 19.89
N ARG A 35 -33.62 28.36 20.03
CA ARG A 35 -34.00 27.44 18.94
C ARG A 35 -35.16 27.83 18.00
N GLN A 36 -35.76 29.02 18.10
CA GLN A 36 -36.92 29.39 17.24
C GLN A 36 -36.74 30.69 16.43
N LEU A 37 -35.72 31.51 16.71
CA LEU A 37 -35.37 32.66 15.86
C LEU A 37 -34.25 32.34 14.83
N GLN A 38 -33.55 31.22 15.00
CA GLN A 38 -32.42 30.79 14.15
C GLN A 38 -32.83 30.25 12.77
N ASP A 39 -34.06 29.76 12.62
CA ASP A 39 -34.49 29.00 11.42
C ASP A 39 -34.70 29.90 10.19
N ARG A 40 -35.31 31.08 10.37
CA ARG A 40 -35.51 32.06 9.27
C ARG A 40 -34.20 32.73 8.83
N THR A 41 -33.27 32.93 9.76
CA THR A 41 -31.93 33.46 9.44
C THR A 41 -31.09 32.43 8.69
N SER A 42 -31.18 31.15 9.07
CA SER A 42 -30.48 30.03 8.40
C SER A 42 -30.93 29.86 6.95
N ASN A 43 -32.25 29.88 6.69
CA ASN A 43 -32.77 29.75 5.33
C ASN A 43 -32.41 30.93 4.41
N GLY A 44 -32.35 32.15 4.96
CA GLY A 44 -31.86 33.32 4.23
C GLY A 44 -30.39 33.21 3.83
N GLU A 45 -29.56 32.59 4.68
CA GLU A 45 -28.15 32.32 4.36
C GLU A 45 -27.99 31.23 3.31
N LYS A 46 -28.75 30.13 3.41
CA LYS A 46 -28.79 29.08 2.38
C LYS A 46 -29.24 29.63 1.02
N GLN A 47 -30.23 30.52 0.97
CA GLN A 47 -30.66 31.18 -0.27
C GLN A 47 -29.55 32.02 -0.90
N LYS A 48 -28.80 32.79 -0.10
CA LYS A 48 -27.64 33.55 -0.56
C LYS A 48 -26.54 32.63 -1.09
N ALA A 49 -26.28 31.51 -0.42
CA ALA A 49 -25.31 30.51 -0.85
C ALA A 49 -25.70 29.89 -2.20
N VAL A 50 -26.96 29.48 -2.37
CA VAL A 50 -27.49 28.97 -3.66
C VAL A 50 -27.31 29.99 -4.77
N ALA A 51 -27.67 31.26 -4.55
CA ALA A 51 -27.49 32.32 -5.54
C ALA A 51 -26.01 32.55 -5.90
N ARG A 52 -25.12 32.47 -4.90
CA ARG A 52 -23.66 32.60 -5.10
C ARG A 52 -23.10 31.46 -5.94
N VAL A 53 -23.48 30.22 -5.63
CA VAL A 53 -23.06 29.05 -6.43
C VAL A 53 -23.63 29.12 -7.84
N SER A 54 -24.87 29.57 -8.01
CA SER A 54 -25.45 29.78 -9.34
C SER A 54 -24.62 30.76 -10.18
N MET A 55 -24.08 31.82 -9.58
CA MET A 55 -23.15 32.74 -10.24
C MET A 55 -21.84 32.03 -10.60
N TRP A 56 -21.28 31.22 -9.70
CA TRP A 56 -20.06 30.45 -9.97
C TRP A 56 -20.22 29.43 -11.10
N MET A 57 -21.39 28.80 -11.22
CA MET A 57 -21.71 27.91 -12.34
C MET A 57 -21.68 28.66 -13.68
N GLN A 58 -22.18 29.89 -13.74
CA GLN A 58 -22.15 30.72 -14.96
C GLN A 58 -20.74 31.20 -15.32
N ARG A 59 -19.85 31.37 -14.33
CA ARG A 59 -18.43 31.70 -14.56
C ARG A 59 -17.63 30.53 -15.16
N GLY A 60 -18.12 29.30 -15.04
CA GLY A 60 -17.45 28.09 -15.50
C GLY A 60 -16.42 27.56 -14.50
N GLY A 61 -16.10 26.27 -14.58
CA GLY A 61 -15.13 25.61 -13.69
C GLY A 61 -15.63 25.36 -12.26
N CYS A 62 -16.96 25.41 -12.02
CA CYS A 62 -17.54 25.07 -10.73
C CYS A 62 -17.48 23.55 -10.48
N PRO A 63 -16.94 23.08 -9.33
CA PRO A 63 -16.92 21.65 -9.02
C PRO A 63 -18.33 21.07 -8.90
N HIS A 64 -18.51 19.85 -9.42
CA HIS A 64 -19.80 19.14 -9.42
C HIS A 64 -20.42 18.99 -8.02
N MET A 65 -19.59 18.80 -6.97
CA MET A 65 -20.08 18.69 -5.59
C MET A 65 -20.66 20.00 -5.07
N VAL A 66 -20.11 21.14 -5.49
CA VAL A 66 -20.60 22.47 -5.13
C VAL A 66 -21.93 22.75 -5.84
N GLU A 67 -22.02 22.43 -7.13
CA GLU A 67 -23.27 22.46 -7.91
C GLU A 67 -24.36 21.57 -7.28
N SER A 68 -24.04 20.31 -7.00
CA SER A 68 -24.98 19.34 -6.44
C SER A 68 -25.52 19.77 -5.07
N THR A 69 -24.65 20.33 -4.21
CA THR A 69 -25.05 20.90 -2.91
C THR A 69 -26.07 22.02 -3.10
N ALA A 70 -25.83 22.94 -4.04
CA ALA A 70 -26.74 24.05 -4.31
C ALA A 70 -28.07 23.58 -4.90
N LEU A 71 -28.07 22.61 -5.81
CA LEU A 71 -29.29 22.05 -6.42
C LEU A 71 -30.17 21.33 -5.39
N LEU A 72 -29.57 20.49 -4.54
CA LEU A 72 -30.30 19.79 -3.46
C LEU A 72 -30.85 20.79 -2.43
N THR A 73 -30.03 21.76 -2.02
CA THR A 73 -30.47 22.82 -1.09
C THR A 73 -31.58 23.68 -1.70
N ALA A 74 -31.51 24.01 -2.99
CA ALA A 74 -32.55 24.76 -3.67
C ALA A 74 -33.88 23.99 -3.72
N ALA A 75 -33.83 22.67 -3.96
CA ALA A 75 -35.01 21.81 -3.90
C ALA A 75 -35.65 21.82 -2.50
N ILE A 76 -34.83 21.70 -1.44
CA ILE A 76 -35.29 21.79 -0.04
C ILE A 76 -35.94 23.13 0.28
N LEU A 77 -35.26 24.23 -0.05
CA LEU A 77 -35.80 25.59 0.19
C LEU A 77 -37.10 25.81 -0.58
N SER A 78 -37.22 25.27 -1.81
CA SER A 78 -38.45 25.37 -2.59
C SER A 78 -39.60 24.56 -1.98
N ASP A 79 -39.30 23.43 -1.33
CA ASP A 79 -40.28 22.59 -0.64
C ASP A 79 -40.79 23.25 0.65
N GLU A 80 -39.90 23.84 1.44
CA GLU A 80 -40.24 24.52 2.70
C GLU A 80 -41.09 25.78 2.47
N VAL A 81 -40.74 26.58 1.45
CA VAL A 81 -41.55 27.73 1.01
C VAL A 81 -42.93 27.27 0.51
N ASN A 82 -43.03 26.01 0.06
CA ASN A 82 -44.27 25.41 -0.42
C ASN A 82 -45.08 24.67 0.64
N GLY A 83 -44.46 24.22 1.73
CA GLY A 83 -45.11 23.59 2.88
C GLY A 83 -45.61 24.58 3.94
N GLY A 84 -45.10 25.81 3.95
CA GLY A 84 -45.45 26.86 4.90
C GLY A 84 -46.76 27.60 4.61
N THR A 85 -47.91 26.91 4.58
CA THR A 85 -49.24 27.52 4.78
C THR A 85 -50.20 26.50 5.40
N ASP A 86 -49.90 26.07 6.61
CA ASP A 86 -50.91 25.51 7.51
C ASP A 86 -51.51 26.68 8.30
N GLY A 87 -52.53 27.35 7.74
CA GLY A 87 -53.23 28.45 8.46
C GLY A 87 -53.96 29.53 7.67
N GLY A 88 -54.11 29.44 6.34
CA GLY A 88 -54.85 30.43 5.55
C GLY A 88 -56.02 29.81 4.80
N ILE A 89 -57.25 30.07 5.25
CA ILE A 89 -58.49 29.76 4.50
C ILE A 89 -58.45 30.59 3.21
N GLY A 90 -58.03 29.97 2.11
CA GLY A 90 -58.02 30.56 0.78
C GLY A 90 -58.29 29.46 -0.23
N VAL A 91 -59.36 29.62 -1.01
CA VAL A 91 -59.78 28.71 -2.07
C VAL A 91 -58.74 28.77 -3.19
N GLU A 92 -57.68 27.98 -3.09
CA GLU A 92 -56.76 27.73 -4.20
C GLU A 92 -57.09 26.39 -4.86
N ASP A 93 -57.17 26.44 -6.19
CA ASP A 93 -57.65 25.41 -7.09
C ASP A 93 -56.91 24.07 -6.89
N GLY A 94 -57.64 22.95 -6.86
CA GLY A 94 -57.06 21.62 -6.60
C GLY A 94 -55.96 21.23 -7.60
N ALA A 95 -56.02 21.78 -8.81
CA ALA A 95 -54.98 21.63 -9.84
C ALA A 95 -53.66 22.34 -9.49
N ALA A 96 -53.72 23.51 -8.83
CA ALA A 96 -52.52 24.27 -8.43
C ALA A 96 -51.74 23.55 -7.33
N ARG A 97 -52.45 22.94 -6.36
CA ARG A 97 -51.83 22.14 -5.29
C ARG A 97 -51.18 20.85 -5.82
N ALA A 98 -51.82 20.17 -6.78
CA ALA A 98 -51.26 19.01 -7.46
C ALA A 98 -50.03 19.37 -8.31
N SER A 99 -50.10 20.47 -9.06
CA SER A 99 -48.99 21.00 -9.86
C SER A 99 -47.80 21.39 -8.99
N ARG A 100 -48.04 21.97 -7.81
CA ARG A 100 -46.99 22.35 -6.84
C ARG A 100 -46.29 21.14 -6.24
N GLY A 101 -47.05 20.11 -5.84
CA GLY A 101 -46.49 18.85 -5.35
C GLY A 101 -45.68 18.09 -6.41
N TYR A 102 -46.12 18.14 -7.67
CA TYR A 102 -45.35 17.60 -8.79
C TYR A 102 -44.05 18.38 -9.04
N ALA A 103 -44.11 19.72 -9.05
CA ALA A 103 -42.94 20.57 -9.28
C ALA A 103 -41.84 20.35 -8.23
N VAL A 104 -42.21 20.22 -6.96
CA VAL A 104 -41.25 19.92 -5.87
C VAL A 104 -40.64 18.53 -6.06
N ARG A 105 -41.45 17.50 -6.34
CA ARG A 105 -40.93 16.14 -6.62
C ARG A 105 -39.98 16.13 -7.82
N ALA A 106 -40.33 16.84 -8.89
CA ALA A 106 -39.49 16.98 -10.07
C ALA A 106 -38.17 17.71 -9.76
N ALA A 107 -38.19 18.77 -8.94
CA ALA A 107 -36.99 19.49 -8.53
C ALA A 107 -36.04 18.59 -7.73
N TYR A 108 -36.55 17.83 -6.76
CA TYR A 108 -35.74 16.85 -6.02
C TYR A 108 -35.21 15.75 -6.92
N SER A 109 -36.06 15.15 -7.77
CA SER A 109 -35.62 14.09 -8.68
C SER A 109 -34.56 14.57 -9.66
N ALA A 110 -34.68 15.79 -10.20
CA ALA A 110 -33.69 16.39 -11.08
C ALA A 110 -32.36 16.65 -10.34
N ALA A 111 -32.41 17.27 -9.16
CA ALA A 111 -31.23 17.55 -8.36
C ALA A 111 -30.50 16.26 -7.94
N PHE A 112 -31.25 15.25 -7.49
CA PHE A 112 -30.70 13.98 -7.04
C PHE A 112 -30.12 13.16 -8.20
N SER A 113 -30.84 13.08 -9.33
CA SER A 113 -30.33 12.40 -10.53
C SER A 113 -29.08 13.08 -11.09
N ARG A 114 -29.02 14.43 -11.05
CA ARG A 114 -27.84 15.20 -11.47
C ARG A 114 -26.65 14.92 -10.55
N PHE A 115 -26.86 14.90 -9.24
CA PHE A 115 -25.84 14.55 -8.26
C PHE A 115 -25.23 13.17 -8.55
N VAL A 116 -26.08 12.13 -8.61
CA VAL A 116 -25.64 10.74 -8.81
C VAL A 116 -24.98 10.55 -10.17
N THR A 117 -25.60 10.97 -11.27
CA THR A 117 -25.03 10.79 -12.61
C THR A 117 -23.73 11.56 -12.79
N GLY A 118 -23.67 12.83 -12.39
CA GLY A 118 -22.44 13.61 -12.55
C GLY A 118 -21.27 13.06 -11.72
N LEU A 119 -21.54 12.49 -10.55
CA LEU A 119 -20.52 11.81 -9.75
C LEU A 119 -20.04 10.54 -10.45
N LEU A 120 -20.95 9.65 -10.84
CA LEU A 120 -20.58 8.36 -11.43
C LEU A 120 -19.90 8.52 -12.80
N ASP A 121 -20.38 9.42 -13.65
CA ASP A 121 -19.76 9.70 -14.95
C ASP A 121 -18.33 10.23 -14.81
N SER A 122 -18.07 11.04 -13.77
CA SER A 122 -16.72 11.57 -13.50
C SER A 122 -15.70 10.50 -13.10
N HIS A 123 -16.18 9.38 -12.56
CA HIS A 123 -15.36 8.25 -12.12
C HIS A 123 -15.43 7.05 -13.09
N GLN A 124 -16.11 7.20 -14.23
CA GLN A 124 -16.21 6.14 -15.21
C GLN A 124 -14.89 5.98 -15.98
N ASP A 125 -14.43 4.74 -16.13
CA ASP A 125 -13.26 4.42 -16.95
C ASP A 125 -13.56 4.67 -18.44
N LYS A 126 -12.67 5.42 -19.11
CA LYS A 126 -12.79 5.72 -20.55
C LYS A 126 -12.49 4.51 -21.43
N GLN A 127 -11.79 3.51 -20.91
CA GLN A 127 -11.39 2.31 -21.68
C GLN A 127 -12.39 1.16 -21.55
N ARG A 128 -13.17 1.08 -20.46
CA ARG A 128 -14.17 0.02 -20.24
C ARG A 128 -15.48 0.57 -19.69
N LYS A 129 -16.59 0.18 -20.30
CA LYS A 129 -17.94 0.50 -19.80
C LYS A 129 -18.25 -0.34 -18.56
N MET A 130 -18.08 0.25 -17.38
CA MET A 130 -18.52 -0.33 -16.10
C MET A 130 -20.01 -0.03 -15.85
N SER A 131 -20.69 -0.86 -15.05
CA SER A 131 -22.06 -0.56 -14.65
C SER A 131 -22.08 0.61 -13.65
N MET A 132 -23.20 1.34 -13.57
CA MET A 132 -23.37 2.42 -12.59
C MET A 132 -23.23 1.91 -11.14
N TYR A 133 -23.62 0.67 -10.87
CA TYR A 133 -23.48 0.05 -9.55
C TYR A 133 -22.02 -0.24 -9.21
N ASP A 134 -21.23 -0.70 -10.18
CA ASP A 134 -19.80 -0.96 -9.96
C ASP A 134 -19.02 0.33 -9.71
N VAL A 135 -19.34 1.38 -10.46
CA VAL A 135 -18.74 2.72 -10.25
C VAL A 135 -19.21 3.31 -8.92
N ALA A 136 -20.48 3.14 -8.54
CA ALA A 136 -20.96 3.60 -7.23
C ALA A 136 -20.25 2.89 -6.09
N LYS A 137 -20.05 1.58 -6.22
CA LYS A 137 -19.30 0.78 -5.24
C LYS A 137 -17.85 1.23 -5.11
N SER A 138 -17.18 1.57 -6.22
CA SER A 138 -15.79 2.05 -6.17
C SER A 138 -15.64 3.43 -5.53
N VAL A 139 -16.63 4.31 -5.70
CA VAL A 139 -16.67 5.66 -5.12
C VAL A 139 -17.20 5.66 -3.67
N GLY A 140 -17.81 4.55 -3.21
CA GLY A 140 -18.45 4.47 -1.90
C GLY A 140 -19.80 5.20 -1.85
N LEU A 141 -20.47 5.35 -3.00
CA LEU A 141 -21.83 5.87 -3.08
C LEU A 141 -22.82 4.73 -2.75
N PRO A 142 -23.79 4.92 -1.83
CA PRO A 142 -24.76 3.89 -1.50
C PRO A 142 -25.51 3.38 -2.73
N ALA A 143 -25.63 2.05 -2.87
CA ALA A 143 -26.35 1.43 -3.99
C ALA A 143 -27.82 1.91 -4.09
N THR A 144 -28.42 2.24 -2.94
CA THR A 144 -29.78 2.80 -2.86
C THR A 144 -29.91 4.17 -3.53
N PHE A 145 -28.82 4.94 -3.66
CA PHE A 145 -28.83 6.21 -4.41
C PHE A 145 -28.84 5.94 -5.92
N VAL A 146 -28.15 4.91 -6.38
CA VAL A 146 -28.17 4.46 -7.79
C VAL A 146 -29.56 3.93 -8.15
N GLU A 147 -30.15 3.13 -7.28
CA GLU A 147 -31.51 2.61 -7.43
C GLU A 147 -32.54 3.75 -7.47
N LEU A 148 -32.48 4.69 -6.51
CA LEU A 148 -33.39 5.83 -6.49
C LEU A 148 -33.23 6.73 -7.72
N ARG A 149 -32.00 6.91 -8.21
CA ARG A 149 -31.74 7.59 -9.48
C ARG A 149 -32.39 6.84 -10.63
N HIS A 150 -32.19 5.52 -10.74
CA HIS A 150 -32.77 4.69 -11.80
C HIS A 150 -34.30 4.81 -11.82
N GLN A 151 -34.93 4.68 -10.64
CA GLN A 151 -36.35 4.86 -10.46
C GLN A 151 -36.81 6.27 -10.85
N ALA A 152 -36.10 7.32 -10.44
CA ALA A 152 -36.44 8.70 -10.76
C ALA A 152 -36.36 9.04 -12.25
N THR A 153 -35.56 8.31 -13.04
CA THR A 153 -35.36 8.58 -14.47
C THR A 153 -36.13 7.64 -15.40
N HIS A 154 -36.31 6.38 -15.02
CA HIS A 154 -36.83 5.33 -15.91
C HIS A 154 -38.17 4.75 -15.45
N GLU A 155 -38.53 4.91 -14.18
CA GLU A 155 -39.79 4.43 -13.63
C GLU A 155 -40.70 5.62 -13.24
N GLN A 156 -41.63 5.38 -12.32
CA GLN A 156 -42.46 6.44 -11.77
C GLN A 156 -41.65 7.30 -10.78
N LEU A 157 -41.84 8.62 -10.87
CA LEU A 157 -41.24 9.59 -9.96
C LEU A 157 -41.43 9.16 -8.49
N PRO A 158 -40.37 9.10 -7.67
CA PRO A 158 -40.48 8.72 -6.28
C PRO A 158 -41.41 9.63 -5.46
N SER A 159 -41.87 9.13 -4.32
CA SER A 159 -42.69 9.91 -3.39
C SER A 159 -41.88 11.02 -2.75
N LEU A 160 -42.54 12.13 -2.40
CA LEU A 160 -41.87 13.29 -1.80
C LEU A 160 -41.18 12.94 -0.47
N VAL A 161 -41.75 12.04 0.33
CA VAL A 161 -41.14 11.54 1.58
C VAL A 161 -39.80 10.85 1.31
N ARG A 162 -39.74 9.99 0.28
CA ARG A 162 -38.49 9.31 -0.10
C ARG A 162 -37.46 10.30 -0.64
N LEU A 163 -37.90 11.29 -1.43
CA LEU A 163 -37.02 12.31 -2.00
C LEU A 163 -36.41 13.25 -0.95
N ARG A 164 -37.20 13.69 0.04
CA ARG A 164 -36.71 14.50 1.18
C ARG A 164 -35.61 13.76 1.94
N ALA A 165 -35.92 12.55 2.41
CA ALA A 165 -34.99 11.73 3.16
C ALA A 165 -33.71 11.39 2.37
N ALA A 166 -33.83 11.20 1.06
CA ALA A 166 -32.68 10.96 0.20
C ALA A 166 -31.84 12.23 -0.01
N ALA A 167 -32.47 13.40 -0.17
CA ALA A 167 -31.78 14.67 -0.32
C ALA A 167 -30.97 15.05 0.93
N ASP A 168 -31.54 14.86 2.13
CA ASP A 168 -30.83 15.12 3.39
C ASP A 168 -29.61 14.20 3.53
N LYS A 169 -29.80 12.89 3.31
CA LYS A 169 -28.70 11.91 3.32
C LYS A 169 -27.65 12.19 2.24
N ALA A 170 -28.05 12.71 1.09
CA ALA A 170 -27.12 13.08 0.04
C ALA A 170 -26.30 14.32 0.44
N LEU A 171 -26.90 15.32 1.08
CA LEU A 171 -26.17 16.48 1.60
C LEU A 171 -25.17 16.07 2.69
N ASP A 172 -25.56 15.20 3.62
CA ASP A 172 -24.66 14.64 4.63
C ASP A 172 -23.49 13.89 3.97
N TRP A 173 -23.79 13.05 2.98
CA TRP A 173 -22.77 12.32 2.24
C TRP A 173 -21.82 13.27 1.48
N ILE A 174 -22.35 14.32 0.83
CA ILE A 174 -21.54 15.32 0.12
C ILE A 174 -20.68 16.12 1.11
N TRP A 175 -21.19 16.42 2.30
CA TRP A 175 -20.42 17.05 3.36
C TRP A 175 -19.18 16.22 3.70
N GLU A 176 -19.39 14.94 4.01
CA GLU A 176 -18.33 14.00 4.36
C GLU A 176 -17.33 13.78 3.21
N TYR A 177 -17.84 13.66 1.99
CA TYR A 177 -17.05 13.34 0.80
C TYR A 177 -16.19 14.53 0.32
N TYR A 178 -16.74 15.75 0.36
CA TYR A 178 -16.15 16.93 -0.26
C TYR A 178 -15.90 18.09 0.72
N TRP A 179 -16.95 18.57 1.40
CA TRP A 179 -16.86 19.85 2.13
C TRP A 179 -16.03 19.78 3.42
N ARG A 180 -16.02 18.64 4.11
CA ARG A 180 -15.24 18.39 5.32
C ARG A 180 -13.74 18.49 5.06
N GLY A 181 -13.28 17.97 3.91
CA GLY A 181 -11.87 17.96 3.50
C GLY A 181 -11.29 19.33 3.11
N LEU A 182 -12.13 20.36 3.02
CA LEU A 182 -11.69 21.75 2.84
C LEU A 182 -11.10 22.28 4.17
N VAL A 183 -9.94 21.77 4.59
CA VAL A 183 -9.19 22.28 5.75
C VAL A 183 -8.57 23.61 5.36
N GLY A 184 -8.72 24.65 6.17
CA GLY A 184 -7.96 25.90 6.07
C GLY A 184 -7.45 26.22 7.47
N ASP A 185 -6.29 26.87 7.55
CA ASP A 185 -5.62 27.27 8.79
C ASP A 185 -6.63 27.86 9.79
N GLU A 186 -7.08 27.04 10.73
CA GLU A 186 -7.93 27.49 11.84
C GLU A 186 -7.09 28.29 12.87
N GLU A 187 -5.76 28.35 12.68
CA GLU A 187 -4.84 29.10 13.55
C GLU A 187 -4.85 30.63 13.32
N ASP A 188 -5.41 31.13 12.20
CA ASP A 188 -5.58 32.58 11.97
C ASP A 188 -6.99 33.09 12.33
N ILE A 189 -7.83 32.26 12.96
CA ILE A 189 -9.16 32.68 13.44
C ILE A 189 -9.26 32.67 14.98
N ASP A 190 -8.35 32.00 15.70
CA ASP A 190 -8.47 31.84 17.16
C ASP A 190 -7.25 32.26 18.00
N THR A 191 -6.32 33.07 17.48
CA THR A 191 -5.26 33.69 18.30
C THR A 191 -5.44 35.18 18.61
N THR A 192 -6.57 35.80 18.25
CA THR A 192 -6.92 37.16 18.71
C THR A 192 -8.05 37.20 19.74
N SER A 193 -8.38 36.06 20.39
CA SER A 193 -9.42 35.99 21.42
C SER A 193 -8.91 35.75 22.86
N SER A 194 -7.61 35.95 23.13
CA SER A 194 -7.10 36.02 24.51
C SER A 194 -5.90 36.95 24.72
N SER A 195 -6.07 38.23 24.45
CA SER A 195 -5.33 39.32 25.13
C SER A 195 -6.12 40.62 25.01
N GLY A 196 -7.29 40.65 25.66
CA GLY A 196 -8.06 41.88 25.82
C GLY A 196 -7.28 42.85 26.69
N GLU A 197 -6.81 43.93 26.07
CA GLU A 197 -6.83 45.33 26.57
C GLU A 197 -6.01 46.31 25.70
N ALA A 198 -5.47 45.92 24.53
CA ALA A 198 -4.66 46.83 23.68
C ALA A 198 -5.06 46.99 22.19
N GLU A 199 -5.90 46.13 21.60
CA GLU A 199 -6.13 46.15 20.13
C GLU A 199 -7.45 46.78 19.62
N GLU A 200 -8.41 47.11 20.49
CA GLU A 200 -9.68 47.76 20.08
C GLU A 200 -9.51 49.17 19.48
N GLY A 201 -8.35 49.81 19.67
CA GLY A 201 -8.08 51.15 19.14
C GLY A 201 -7.78 51.18 17.63
N GLY A 202 -7.06 50.18 17.11
CA GLY A 202 -6.53 50.19 15.75
C GLY A 202 -7.59 50.00 14.67
N GLU A 203 -8.51 49.04 14.85
CA GLU A 203 -9.57 48.75 13.87
C GLU A 203 -10.54 49.93 13.73
N SER A 204 -10.92 50.56 14.85
CA SER A 204 -11.82 51.73 14.83
C SER A 204 -11.16 52.96 14.18
N GLU A 205 -9.85 53.14 14.36
CA GLU A 205 -9.10 54.25 13.76
C GLU A 205 -8.94 54.06 12.25
N VAL A 206 -8.54 52.85 11.81
CA VAL A 206 -8.47 52.49 10.39
C VAL A 206 -9.83 52.63 9.72
N LYS A 207 -10.91 52.19 10.39
CA LYS A 207 -12.27 52.32 9.88
C LYS A 207 -12.67 53.77 9.68
N ALA A 208 -12.39 54.64 10.66
CA ALA A 208 -12.69 56.06 10.55
C ALA A 208 -11.90 56.76 9.43
N LEU A 209 -10.64 56.38 9.22
CA LEU A 209 -9.80 56.89 8.13
C LEU A 209 -10.37 56.50 6.75
N LEU A 210 -10.72 55.22 6.59
CA LEU A 210 -11.26 54.68 5.34
C LEU A 210 -12.66 55.23 5.04
N GLU A 211 -13.57 55.26 6.01
CA GLU A 211 -14.91 55.85 5.83
C GLU A 211 -14.80 57.34 5.45
N ARG A 212 -13.93 58.11 6.11
CA ARG A 212 -13.69 59.53 5.78
C ARG A 212 -13.19 59.72 4.36
N TYR A 213 -12.29 58.86 3.88
CA TYR A 213 -11.79 58.92 2.51
C TYR A 213 -12.88 58.53 1.50
N LEU A 214 -13.59 57.42 1.74
CA LEU A 214 -14.60 56.88 0.84
C LEU A 214 -15.83 57.78 0.72
N GLU A 215 -16.24 58.44 1.79
CA GLU A 215 -17.40 59.34 1.86
C GLU A 215 -17.09 60.79 1.47
N SER A 216 -15.83 61.14 1.19
CA SER A 216 -15.44 62.50 0.80
C SER A 216 -15.97 62.87 -0.59
N ASP A 217 -17.20 63.40 -0.66
CA ASP A 217 -17.86 63.78 -1.91
C ASP A 217 -17.23 65.07 -2.51
N GLY A 218 -16.67 65.00 -3.73
CA GLY A 218 -16.56 66.14 -4.65
C GLY A 218 -15.43 67.16 -4.50
N ARG A 219 -14.17 66.75 -4.25
CA ARG A 219 -13.02 67.68 -4.31
C ARG A 219 -12.40 67.76 -5.72
N PRO A 220 -11.79 68.90 -6.10
CA PRO A 220 -11.10 69.06 -7.39
C PRO A 220 -9.98 68.02 -7.55
N GLN A 221 -9.70 67.64 -8.80
CA GLN A 221 -8.75 66.57 -9.16
C GLN A 221 -7.31 66.77 -8.63
N GLU A 222 -6.93 68.02 -8.30
CA GLU A 222 -5.64 68.36 -7.67
C GLU A 222 -5.60 68.05 -6.16
N GLU A 223 -6.73 68.11 -5.45
CA GLU A 223 -6.83 67.80 -4.01
C GLU A 223 -7.02 66.29 -3.74
N GLU A 224 -7.43 65.53 -4.75
CA GLU A 224 -7.65 64.08 -4.66
C GLU A 224 -6.31 63.32 -4.50
N GLY A 225 -5.25 63.80 -5.16
CA GLY A 225 -3.89 63.27 -5.02
C GLY A 225 -3.27 63.56 -3.65
N GLU A 226 -3.52 64.73 -3.06
CA GLU A 226 -3.04 65.06 -1.70
C GLU A 226 -3.76 64.23 -0.63
N ALA A 227 -5.07 63.99 -0.80
CA ALA A 227 -5.84 63.13 0.09
C ALA A 227 -5.40 61.67 -0.01
N GLU A 228 -5.02 61.21 -1.21
CA GLU A 228 -4.48 59.87 -1.46
C GLU A 228 -3.10 59.68 -0.81
N GLU A 229 -2.18 60.63 -0.96
CA GLU A 229 -0.87 60.60 -0.29
C GLU A 229 -0.98 60.69 1.24
N LEU A 230 -1.92 61.49 1.74
CA LEU A 230 -2.20 61.58 3.17
C LEU A 230 -2.78 60.26 3.70
N LEU A 231 -3.72 59.64 2.97
CA LEU A 231 -4.25 58.33 3.31
C LEU A 231 -3.14 57.27 3.27
N LYS A 232 -2.31 57.21 2.23
CA LYS A 232 -1.15 56.32 2.10
C LYS A 232 -0.22 56.41 3.32
N ARG A 233 0.07 57.64 3.77
CA ARG A 233 0.89 57.90 4.95
C ARG A 233 0.21 57.52 6.27
N GLU A 234 -1.11 57.70 6.39
CA GLU A 234 -1.86 57.40 7.61
C GLU A 234 -2.12 55.90 7.76
N ILE A 235 -2.53 55.22 6.68
CA ILE A 235 -2.78 53.76 6.71
C ILE A 235 -1.48 52.95 6.73
N GLY A 236 -0.37 53.49 6.20
CA GLY A 236 0.95 52.83 6.23
C GLY A 236 1.54 52.64 7.63
N ARG A 237 0.87 53.16 8.68
CA ARG A 237 1.20 52.90 10.09
C ARG A 237 0.54 51.63 10.65
N PHE A 238 -0.41 51.05 9.90
CA PHE A 238 -1.19 49.89 10.29
C PHE A 238 -0.81 48.68 9.44
N ASP A 239 -1.07 47.49 9.96
CA ASP A 239 -0.90 46.24 9.22
C ASP A 239 -1.79 46.24 7.96
N GLU A 240 -1.22 45.89 6.81
CA GLU A 240 -1.93 45.88 5.52
C GLU A 240 -3.14 44.93 5.55
N GLY A 241 -3.00 43.78 6.21
CA GLY A 241 -4.08 42.81 6.40
C GLY A 241 -5.24 43.42 7.19
N LEU A 242 -4.95 44.19 8.24
CA LEU A 242 -5.95 44.95 9.00
C LEU A 242 -6.64 46.01 8.12
N VAL A 243 -5.90 46.79 7.34
CA VAL A 243 -6.46 47.85 6.48
C VAL A 243 -7.38 47.26 5.40
N LEU A 244 -6.94 46.20 4.72
CA LEU A 244 -7.74 45.52 3.68
C LEU A 244 -8.97 44.83 4.27
N MET A 245 -8.86 44.25 5.48
CA MET A 245 -9.99 43.65 6.19
C MET A 245 -11.06 44.69 6.55
N VAL A 246 -10.66 45.86 7.05
CA VAL A 246 -11.59 46.94 7.38
C VAL A 246 -12.23 47.53 6.12
N LEU A 247 -11.48 47.68 5.03
CA LEU A 247 -11.99 48.15 3.74
C LEU A 247 -13.04 47.19 3.15
N ASP A 248 -12.83 45.87 3.28
CA ASP A 248 -13.78 44.82 2.89
C ASP A 248 -15.05 44.87 3.77
N SER A 249 -14.90 45.13 5.07
CA SER A 249 -16.02 45.30 6.00
C SER A 249 -16.90 46.52 5.66
N ILE A 250 -16.29 47.66 5.31
CA ILE A 250 -17.01 48.86 4.85
C ILE A 250 -17.73 48.57 3.53
N SER A 251 -17.04 47.91 2.59
CA SER A 251 -17.61 47.53 1.29
C SER A 251 -18.78 46.54 1.42
N GLY A 252 -18.70 45.59 2.35
CA GLY A 252 -19.74 44.60 2.61
C GLY A 252 -20.97 45.15 3.34
N SER A 253 -20.84 46.28 4.02
CA SER A 253 -21.91 46.91 4.81
C SER A 253 -22.63 48.05 4.08
N THR A 254 -22.00 48.68 3.09
CA THR A 254 -22.60 49.76 2.31
C THR A 254 -23.43 49.28 1.11
N ARG A 255 -24.46 50.06 0.75
CA ARG A 255 -25.25 49.88 -0.49
C ARG A 255 -25.02 51.00 -1.50
N ASP A 256 -24.15 51.97 -1.18
CA ASP A 256 -23.86 53.08 -2.07
C ASP A 256 -22.87 52.65 -3.17
N SER A 257 -23.32 52.74 -4.42
CA SER A 257 -22.53 52.31 -5.58
C SER A 257 -21.30 53.18 -5.83
N LYS A 258 -21.28 54.44 -5.38
CA LYS A 258 -20.10 55.31 -5.47
C LYS A 258 -19.03 54.88 -4.48
N VAL A 259 -19.42 54.60 -3.23
CA VAL A 259 -18.54 54.12 -2.16
C VAL A 259 -17.93 52.79 -2.55
N LEU A 260 -18.73 51.86 -3.08
CA LEU A 260 -18.24 50.57 -3.59
C LEU A 260 -17.20 50.71 -4.70
N ARG A 261 -17.45 51.61 -5.67
CA ARG A 261 -16.49 51.86 -6.76
C ARG A 261 -15.16 52.40 -6.24
N ARG A 262 -15.21 53.34 -5.29
CA ARG A 262 -14.01 53.92 -4.67
C ARG A 262 -13.26 52.91 -3.80
N ALA A 263 -13.98 52.09 -3.04
CA ALA A 263 -13.35 51.04 -2.23
C ALA A 263 -12.60 50.03 -3.08
N VAL A 264 -13.15 49.63 -4.23
CA VAL A 264 -12.46 48.74 -5.19
C VAL A 264 -11.24 49.41 -5.85
N MET A 265 -11.31 50.71 -6.14
CA MET A 265 -10.17 51.45 -6.67
C MET A 265 -9.05 51.58 -5.62
N LEU A 266 -9.41 51.85 -4.37
CA LEU A 266 -8.48 51.96 -3.25
C LEU A 266 -7.85 50.61 -2.88
N GLU A 267 -8.63 49.51 -2.91
CA GLU A 267 -8.12 48.14 -2.70
C GLU A 267 -6.98 47.83 -3.68
N ARG A 268 -7.11 48.28 -4.93
CA ARG A 268 -6.06 48.14 -5.94
C ARG A 268 -4.87 49.06 -5.69
N GLN A 269 -5.09 50.32 -5.33
CA GLN A 269 -4.02 51.28 -5.05
C GLN A 269 -3.16 50.87 -3.85
N ILE A 270 -3.76 50.34 -2.79
CA ILE A 270 -3.05 49.83 -1.60
C ILE A 270 -2.07 48.72 -1.98
N LEU A 271 -2.48 47.80 -2.86
CA LEU A 271 -1.62 46.73 -3.37
C LEU A 271 -0.48 47.26 -4.26
N GLU A 272 -0.74 48.28 -5.08
CA GLU A 272 0.26 48.91 -5.95
C GLU A 272 1.31 49.70 -5.13
N TRP A 273 0.91 50.36 -4.02
CA TRP A 273 1.84 51.06 -3.12
C TRP A 273 2.88 50.16 -2.46
N ARG A 274 2.59 48.87 -2.31
CA ARG A 274 3.52 47.88 -1.77
C ARG A 274 4.64 47.56 -2.75
N GLU A 275 4.34 47.44 -4.04
CA GLU A 275 5.35 47.21 -5.07
C GLU A 275 6.34 48.38 -5.15
N GLU A 276 5.86 49.61 -4.94
CA GLU A 276 6.71 50.81 -4.87
C GLU A 276 7.63 50.82 -3.63
N LEU A 277 7.12 50.40 -2.47
CA LEU A 277 7.90 50.33 -1.21
C LEU A 277 8.91 49.17 -1.22
N GLU A 278 8.57 48.01 -1.79
CA GLU A 278 9.49 46.89 -1.96
C GLU A 278 10.59 47.17 -2.99
N GLN A 279 10.29 47.93 -4.05
CA GLN A 279 11.29 48.41 -5.02
C GLN A 279 12.17 49.52 -4.43
N ALA A 280 11.65 50.35 -3.52
CA ALA A 280 12.41 51.37 -2.81
C ALA A 280 13.29 50.82 -1.66
N GLY A 281 12.96 49.63 -1.11
CA GLY A 281 13.68 48.98 -0.01
C GLY A 281 14.97 48.22 -0.40
N GLY A 282 15.32 48.22 -1.68
CA GLY A 282 16.49 47.54 -2.26
C GLY A 282 17.81 48.30 -2.18
N ALA A 283 18.07 49.06 -1.11
CA ALA A 283 19.40 49.58 -0.81
C ALA A 283 19.48 49.88 0.69
N ARG A 284 20.31 49.13 1.45
CA ARG A 284 20.80 49.61 2.74
C ARG A 284 21.99 50.53 2.48
N PRO A 285 22.00 51.76 3.00
CA PRO A 285 23.24 52.44 3.32
C PRO A 285 23.48 52.39 4.83
N MET A 286 24.74 52.13 5.17
CA MET A 286 25.32 52.38 6.48
C MET A 286 25.10 53.84 6.89
N GLU A 287 25.02 54.05 8.20
CA GLU A 287 25.22 55.35 8.86
C GLU A 287 26.45 56.05 8.30
N GLU A 288 26.31 57.32 7.89
CA GLU A 288 27.26 58.42 8.18
C GLU A 288 26.78 59.75 7.57
N ASP A 289 26.81 60.76 8.44
CA ASP A 289 26.68 62.22 8.34
C ASP A 289 26.73 62.94 6.97
N GLU A 290 25.83 63.92 6.84
CA GLU A 290 25.86 65.08 5.92
C GLU A 290 27.09 66.01 6.12
N PRO A 291 27.34 67.07 5.29
CA PRO A 291 26.79 67.45 3.97
C PRO A 291 27.83 68.02 2.94
N ALA A 292 27.29 68.38 1.75
CA ALA A 292 27.63 69.56 0.91
C ALA A 292 28.54 69.43 -0.33
N GLY A 293 28.10 70.07 -1.43
CA GLY A 293 28.88 70.48 -2.62
C GLY A 293 28.31 69.92 -3.93
N ASP A 294 27.38 70.59 -4.61
CA ASP A 294 27.57 71.70 -5.58
C ASP A 294 28.25 71.26 -6.90
N GLY A 295 27.62 71.58 -8.05
CA GLY A 295 28.31 71.58 -9.36
C GLY A 295 27.65 70.88 -10.57
N LEU A 296 26.77 71.62 -11.25
CA LEU A 296 26.82 71.97 -12.70
C LEU A 296 26.94 70.91 -13.82
N HIS A 297 25.99 71.05 -14.79
CA HIS A 297 26.16 70.98 -16.27
C HIS A 297 26.35 69.58 -16.90
N ARG A 298 25.81 69.22 -18.08
CA ARG A 298 25.24 69.91 -19.26
C ARG A 298 24.44 68.88 -20.09
N ASP A 299 23.48 69.39 -20.86
CA ASP A 299 23.01 69.07 -22.24
C ASP A 299 23.68 67.86 -22.96
N VAL A 300 23.01 67.10 -23.83
CA VAL A 300 22.60 67.48 -25.19
C VAL A 300 21.87 66.28 -25.87
N ASP A 301 20.73 66.55 -26.54
CA ASP A 301 20.11 65.95 -27.75
C ASP A 301 19.86 64.40 -27.84
N GLU A 302 18.89 63.83 -28.56
CA GLU A 302 17.96 64.30 -29.60
C GLU A 302 16.83 63.23 -29.75
N VAL A 303 15.62 63.70 -30.05
CA VAL A 303 14.39 63.00 -30.50
C VAL A 303 14.51 62.89 -32.05
N PRO A 304 13.82 62.02 -32.87
CA PRO A 304 12.40 61.70 -32.75
C PRO A 304 11.87 60.33 -33.21
N SER A 305 10.65 60.11 -32.71
CA SER A 305 9.52 59.35 -33.25
C SER A 305 9.32 59.38 -34.76
N GLN A 306 8.68 58.33 -35.30
CA GLN A 306 7.56 58.46 -36.25
C GLN A 306 6.74 57.16 -36.30
N SER A 307 5.45 57.24 -35.95
CA SER A 307 4.26 57.07 -36.83
C SER A 307 4.10 55.67 -37.47
N GLY A 308 2.94 55.01 -37.52
CA GLY A 308 1.55 55.36 -37.31
C GLY A 308 0.65 54.40 -38.13
N LYS A 309 -0.68 54.51 -37.93
CA LYS A 309 -1.82 53.87 -38.66
C LYS A 309 -2.17 52.43 -38.19
N SER A 310 -3.33 52.08 -37.62
CA SER A 310 -4.76 52.41 -37.83
C SER A 310 -5.34 52.09 -39.21
N ARG A 311 -6.17 51.03 -39.31
CA ARG A 311 -7.56 50.99 -39.86
C ARG A 311 -8.05 49.52 -40.02
N GLN A 312 -9.15 49.14 -39.38
CA GLN A 312 -10.58 49.08 -39.85
C GLN A 312 -10.89 47.87 -40.76
N ILE A 313 -11.72 46.92 -40.28
CA ILE A 313 -13.18 46.72 -40.50
C ILE A 313 -13.56 46.28 -41.94
N ALA A 314 -14.15 45.08 -42.06
CA ALA A 314 -15.34 44.67 -42.85
C ALA A 314 -15.39 43.11 -42.88
N ASP A 315 -16.42 42.36 -42.49
CA ASP A 315 -17.86 42.28 -42.85
C ASP A 315 -18.16 41.27 -44.00
N GLY A 316 -19.27 40.51 -43.86
CA GLY A 316 -19.87 39.57 -44.84
C GLY A 316 -19.99 38.10 -44.35
N THR A 317 -21.13 37.52 -43.93
CA THR A 317 -22.45 37.16 -44.55
C THR A 317 -22.51 35.85 -45.37
N GLY A 318 -23.52 35.01 -45.09
CA GLY A 318 -24.07 33.90 -45.92
C GLY A 318 -24.22 32.57 -45.15
N GLU A 319 -25.41 32.16 -44.67
CA GLU A 319 -26.44 31.31 -45.35
C GLU A 319 -25.88 29.92 -45.79
N GLY A 320 -26.49 28.74 -45.63
CA GLY A 320 -27.81 28.28 -45.21
C GLY A 320 -27.96 26.81 -45.69
N GLU A 321 -28.97 26.11 -45.18
CA GLU A 321 -29.60 24.86 -45.68
C GLU A 321 -29.18 23.45 -45.21
N SER A 322 -30.26 22.69 -45.06
CA SER A 322 -30.54 21.39 -44.46
C SER A 322 -30.60 20.26 -45.49
N VAL A 323 -30.40 19.01 -45.06
CA VAL A 323 -30.99 17.83 -45.76
C VAL A 323 -31.52 16.81 -44.74
N GLN A 324 -32.76 16.39 -44.98
CA GLN A 324 -33.56 15.38 -44.29
C GLN A 324 -33.15 13.96 -44.68
N GLY A 325 -33.46 12.98 -43.83
CA GLY A 325 -33.44 11.55 -44.18
C GLY A 325 -34.24 10.72 -43.18
N GLU A 326 -35.53 10.55 -43.44
CA GLU A 326 -36.40 9.54 -42.81
C GLU A 326 -35.99 8.13 -43.23
N VAL A 327 -35.96 7.15 -42.31
CA VAL A 327 -36.32 5.75 -42.62
C VAL A 327 -37.07 5.11 -41.45
N LYS A 328 -38.17 4.45 -41.83
CA LYS A 328 -39.25 3.83 -41.05
C LYS A 328 -38.87 2.64 -40.18
N LEU A 329 -39.65 2.55 -39.10
CA LEU A 329 -39.96 1.38 -38.26
C LEU A 329 -40.33 0.12 -39.06
N LYS A 330 -39.87 -1.03 -38.57
CA LYS A 330 -40.57 -2.31 -38.65
C LYS A 330 -40.55 -2.98 -37.27
N ALA A 331 -41.75 -3.23 -36.76
CA ALA A 331 -42.02 -4.06 -35.61
C ALA A 331 -41.83 -5.54 -35.98
N GLN A 332 -41.40 -6.36 -35.02
CA GLN A 332 -41.74 -7.78 -34.98
C GLN A 332 -41.86 -8.23 -33.52
N GLU A 333 -42.86 -9.09 -33.32
CA GLU A 333 -43.57 -9.46 -32.09
C GLU A 333 -42.77 -10.35 -31.13
N GLU A 334 -43.32 -10.41 -29.92
CA GLU A 334 -42.94 -11.17 -28.73
C GLU A 334 -42.89 -12.69 -28.95
N GLU A 335 -42.02 -13.37 -28.20
CA GLU A 335 -42.35 -14.67 -27.58
C GLU A 335 -41.85 -14.65 -26.13
N GLU A 336 -42.79 -14.90 -25.24
CA GLU A 336 -42.68 -15.01 -23.78
C GLU A 336 -42.08 -16.38 -23.40
N GLU A 337 -41.17 -16.40 -22.42
CA GLU A 337 -41.00 -17.58 -21.56
C GLU A 337 -41.07 -17.12 -20.10
N GLU A 338 -42.18 -17.51 -19.47
CA GLU A 338 -42.45 -17.39 -18.04
C GLU A 338 -41.48 -18.28 -17.25
N ASP A 339 -40.86 -17.73 -16.20
CA ASP A 339 -40.43 -18.54 -15.07
C ASP A 339 -40.97 -17.96 -13.76
N GLN A 340 -41.76 -18.81 -13.11
CA GLN A 340 -42.57 -18.57 -11.95
C GLN A 340 -41.72 -18.45 -10.68
N TYR A 341 -41.90 -17.39 -9.91
CA TYR A 341 -41.55 -17.38 -8.49
C TYR A 341 -42.82 -17.20 -7.66
N GLU A 342 -43.18 -18.28 -6.96
CA GLU A 342 -44.30 -18.36 -6.04
C GLU A 342 -44.17 -17.35 -4.89
N ALA A 343 -45.31 -16.78 -4.51
CA ALA A 343 -45.46 -15.89 -3.38
C ALA A 343 -45.31 -16.66 -2.05
N ALA A 344 -44.46 -16.14 -1.16
CA ALA A 344 -44.48 -16.44 0.26
C ALA A 344 -44.39 -15.14 1.08
N ASP A 345 -45.57 -14.72 1.50
CA ASP A 345 -45.97 -14.09 2.78
C ASP A 345 -45.25 -12.83 3.32
N GLU A 346 -46.09 -11.89 3.76
CA GLU A 346 -45.74 -10.52 4.17
C GLU A 346 -45.14 -10.43 5.59
N GLY A 347 -44.06 -9.66 5.73
CA GLY A 347 -43.53 -9.15 7.00
C GLY A 347 -42.35 -8.17 6.77
N PRO A 348 -42.22 -7.06 7.53
CA PRO A 348 -41.34 -5.94 7.16
C PRO A 348 -39.88 -6.24 7.56
N ALA A 349 -39.13 -6.89 6.68
CA ALA A 349 -37.72 -7.19 6.92
C ALA A 349 -36.81 -6.02 6.48
N TRP A 350 -36.97 -4.84 7.10
CA TRP A 350 -35.85 -3.92 7.24
C TRP A 350 -34.92 -4.49 8.31
N VAL A 351 -34.00 -5.37 7.92
CA VAL A 351 -32.95 -5.85 8.83
C VAL A 351 -31.89 -4.75 8.93
N LEU A 352 -31.88 -4.15 10.13
CA LEU A 352 -30.75 -3.56 10.85
C LEU A 352 -29.51 -3.17 10.03
N TYR A 353 -29.25 -1.87 10.04
CA TYR A 353 -27.94 -1.26 9.78
C TYR A 353 -26.85 -2.05 10.50
N ASP A 354 -25.97 -2.71 9.75
CA ASP A 354 -24.69 -3.11 10.29
C ASP A 354 -23.83 -1.84 10.38
N THR A 355 -23.61 -1.39 11.61
CA THR A 355 -22.84 -0.21 11.97
C THR A 355 -21.35 -0.52 11.99
N GLU A 356 -20.82 -1.17 10.95
CA GLU A 356 -19.37 -1.21 10.74
C GLU A 356 -18.93 0.15 10.16
N THR A 357 -18.09 0.83 10.95
CA THR A 357 -17.58 2.18 10.74
C THR A 357 -17.12 2.44 9.32
N TRP A 358 -17.91 3.20 8.58
CA TRP A 358 -17.57 3.78 7.30
C TRP A 358 -16.49 4.86 7.48
N VAL A 359 -15.38 4.72 6.75
CA VAL A 359 -14.29 5.72 6.69
C VAL A 359 -14.25 6.32 5.27
N PRO A 360 -14.63 7.59 5.09
CA PRO A 360 -14.57 8.25 3.79
C PRO A 360 -13.14 8.54 3.35
N LYS A 361 -12.85 8.37 2.05
CA LYS A 361 -11.67 8.96 1.40
C LYS A 361 -12.00 10.40 0.98
N PRO A 362 -11.38 11.44 1.56
CA PRO A 362 -11.69 12.83 1.21
C PRO A 362 -11.15 13.20 -0.18
N ILE A 363 -11.98 13.84 -1.02
CA ILE A 363 -11.53 14.54 -2.23
C ILE A 363 -12.12 15.94 -2.20
N GLY A 364 -11.29 17.00 -2.08
CA GLY A 364 -11.84 18.35 -2.19
C GLY A 364 -11.02 19.57 -1.82
N VAL A 365 -9.69 19.55 -1.83
CA VAL A 365 -8.87 20.77 -2.06
C VAL A 365 -7.77 20.33 -3.02
N PRO A 366 -7.43 21.07 -4.09
CA PRO A 366 -6.12 20.90 -4.67
C PRO A 366 -5.10 21.44 -3.65
N THR A 367 -4.69 20.61 -2.69
CA THR A 367 -3.26 20.55 -2.41
C THR A 367 -2.62 20.34 -3.77
N ALA A 368 -1.66 21.17 -4.17
CA ALA A 368 -0.94 20.95 -5.42
C ALA A 368 -0.64 19.45 -5.50
N ALA A 369 -1.31 18.73 -6.43
CA ALA A 369 -1.38 17.29 -6.38
C ALA A 369 -0.01 16.76 -6.77
N ARG A 370 0.90 16.73 -5.80
CA ARG A 370 2.05 15.86 -5.85
C ARG A 370 1.46 14.47 -5.87
N LYS A 371 1.76 13.77 -6.94
CA LYS A 371 1.42 12.37 -7.07
C LYS A 371 2.73 11.66 -7.35
N MET A 372 3.17 10.89 -6.37
CA MET A 372 3.99 9.74 -6.63
C MET A 372 3.30 8.88 -7.69
N HIS A 373 3.89 8.81 -8.88
CA HIS A 373 3.42 7.93 -9.94
C HIS A 373 4.16 6.61 -9.85
N ILE A 374 3.40 5.51 -9.83
CA ILE A 374 3.95 4.16 -9.78
C ILE A 374 3.50 3.44 -11.04
N GLN A 375 4.46 2.97 -11.82
CA GLN A 375 4.23 2.10 -12.96
C GLN A 375 4.79 0.71 -12.63
N SER A 376 3.91 -0.28 -12.57
CA SER A 376 4.30 -1.69 -12.52
C SER A 376 4.82 -2.13 -13.89
N ILE A 377 5.92 -2.87 -13.88
CA ILE A 377 6.53 -3.48 -15.06
C ILE A 377 6.59 -4.98 -14.77
N PRO A 378 5.62 -5.77 -15.28
CA PRO A 378 5.68 -7.23 -15.18
C PRO A 378 6.93 -7.75 -15.90
N MET A 379 7.63 -8.70 -15.29
CA MET A 379 8.85 -9.29 -15.83
C MET A 379 8.65 -10.77 -16.18
N TRP A 380 9.27 -11.21 -17.28
CA TRP A 380 9.15 -12.56 -17.86
C TRP A 380 7.70 -12.96 -18.12
N VAL A 381 6.90 -12.06 -18.72
CA VAL A 381 5.46 -12.30 -18.92
C VAL A 381 5.21 -13.62 -19.65
N GLY A 382 4.45 -14.51 -19.00
CA GLY A 382 4.12 -15.84 -19.52
C GLY A 382 5.11 -16.96 -19.15
N LYS A 383 6.23 -16.61 -18.49
CA LYS A 383 7.25 -17.56 -17.99
C LYS A 383 7.59 -17.37 -16.50
N SER A 384 7.36 -16.18 -15.94
CA SER A 384 7.42 -15.87 -14.50
C SER A 384 6.30 -14.87 -14.12
N ASP A 385 6.33 -14.39 -12.88
CA ASP A 385 5.31 -13.52 -12.28
C ASP A 385 5.87 -12.36 -11.43
N ASN A 386 7.13 -11.97 -11.64
CA ASN A 386 7.80 -10.87 -10.93
C ASN A 386 7.30 -9.48 -11.37
N TYR A 387 7.38 -8.51 -10.46
CA TYR A 387 7.14 -7.08 -10.74
C TYR A 387 8.37 -6.23 -10.44
N ALA A 388 8.73 -5.36 -11.38
CA ALA A 388 9.52 -4.16 -11.11
C ALA A 388 8.60 -2.94 -10.98
N TYR A 389 9.03 -1.92 -10.24
CA TYR A 389 8.24 -0.71 -10.02
C TYR A 389 9.01 0.56 -10.31
N LEU A 390 8.59 1.30 -11.34
CA LEU A 390 9.08 2.65 -11.61
C LEU A 390 8.29 3.63 -10.75
N VAL A 391 8.96 4.29 -9.82
CA VAL A 391 8.39 5.32 -8.94
C VAL A 391 8.92 6.68 -9.35
N VAL A 392 8.03 7.64 -9.60
CA VAL A 392 8.36 8.97 -10.12
C VAL A 392 7.75 10.05 -9.23
N ASP A 393 8.57 11.00 -8.78
CA ASP A 393 8.10 12.27 -8.21
C ASP A 393 7.61 13.17 -9.34
N ASP A 394 6.31 13.47 -9.40
CA ASP A 394 5.75 14.29 -10.48
C ASP A 394 6.36 15.70 -10.54
N LYS A 395 6.80 16.24 -9.39
CA LYS A 395 7.33 17.60 -9.31
C LYS A 395 8.77 17.70 -9.82
N SER A 396 9.71 16.94 -9.26
CA SER A 396 11.12 17.01 -9.67
C SER A 396 11.44 16.15 -10.88
N LYS A 397 10.54 15.21 -11.22
CA LYS A 397 10.76 14.09 -12.14
C LYS A 397 11.82 13.11 -11.66
N ASP A 398 12.38 13.27 -10.46
CA ASP A 398 13.29 12.28 -9.89
C ASP A 398 12.54 10.94 -9.78
N ALA A 399 13.21 9.88 -10.22
CA ALA A 399 12.61 8.56 -10.31
C ALA A 399 13.57 7.48 -9.80
N VAL A 400 13.00 6.42 -9.26
CA VAL A 400 13.73 5.18 -8.97
C VAL A 400 13.04 4.00 -9.62
N ILE A 401 13.82 2.98 -9.93
CA ILE A 401 13.30 1.69 -10.36
C ILE A 401 13.56 0.67 -9.25
N ILE A 402 12.51 0.01 -8.80
CA ILE A 402 12.56 -1.01 -7.75
C ILE A 402 12.62 -2.39 -8.40
N ASP A 403 13.56 -3.22 -7.96
CA ASP A 403 13.77 -4.63 -8.35
C ASP A 403 13.82 -4.88 -9.88
N PRO A 404 14.70 -4.20 -10.64
CA PRO A 404 14.77 -4.31 -12.10
C PRO A 404 15.53 -5.56 -12.58
N ALA A 405 15.04 -6.76 -12.25
CA ALA A 405 15.77 -8.00 -12.49
C ALA A 405 15.87 -8.42 -13.96
N HIS A 406 14.97 -7.94 -14.82
CA HIS A 406 14.93 -8.28 -16.24
C HIS A 406 15.11 -7.04 -17.14
N PRO A 407 16.36 -6.63 -17.44
CA PRO A 407 16.66 -5.43 -18.22
C PRO A 407 15.98 -5.39 -19.60
N ALA A 408 15.82 -6.53 -20.28
CA ALA A 408 15.20 -6.58 -21.60
C ALA A 408 13.77 -6.00 -21.65
N GLU A 409 13.00 -6.09 -20.57
CA GLU A 409 11.65 -5.50 -20.46
C GLU A 409 11.65 -4.16 -19.73
N VAL A 410 12.55 -3.98 -18.76
CA VAL A 410 12.62 -2.75 -17.94
C VAL A 410 13.32 -1.61 -18.68
N ALA A 411 14.46 -1.88 -19.33
CA ALA A 411 15.29 -0.86 -19.97
C ALA A 411 14.56 -0.10 -21.09
N PRO A 412 13.75 -0.72 -21.98
CA PRO A 412 13.00 0.02 -22.98
C PRO A 412 12.02 1.04 -22.38
N VAL A 413 11.35 0.69 -21.27
CA VAL A 413 10.43 1.58 -20.55
C VAL A 413 11.20 2.78 -20.00
N LEU A 414 12.32 2.53 -19.32
CA LEU A 414 13.16 3.58 -18.74
C LEU A 414 13.79 4.47 -19.82
N LYS A 415 14.36 3.89 -20.88
CA LYS A 415 14.98 4.63 -21.99
C LYS A 415 13.98 5.59 -22.63
N LYS A 416 12.76 5.11 -22.92
CA LYS A 416 11.70 5.95 -23.47
C LYS A 416 11.34 7.09 -22.51
N ALA A 417 11.11 6.78 -21.24
CA ALA A 417 10.72 7.76 -20.24
C ALA A 417 11.80 8.85 -20.02
N ILE A 418 13.08 8.46 -20.05
CA ILE A 418 14.23 9.37 -19.97
C ILE A 418 14.32 10.24 -21.23
N GLN A 419 14.20 9.66 -22.42
CA GLN A 419 14.26 10.38 -23.70
C GLN A 419 13.15 11.42 -23.84
N ASP A 420 11.94 11.08 -23.39
CA ASP A 420 10.78 11.98 -23.43
C ASP A 420 10.85 13.07 -22.34
N GLY A 421 11.88 13.07 -21.49
CA GLY A 421 12.05 14.02 -20.37
C GLY A 421 11.00 13.83 -19.26
N SER A 422 10.29 12.71 -19.26
CA SER A 422 9.23 12.41 -18.30
C SER A 422 9.77 11.97 -16.93
N ILE A 423 11.00 11.45 -16.91
CA ILE A 423 11.71 11.06 -15.68
C ILE A 423 13.17 11.50 -15.71
N LYS A 424 13.74 11.64 -14.52
CA LYS A 424 15.16 11.73 -14.21
C LYS A 424 15.47 10.56 -13.27
N LEU A 425 15.95 9.47 -13.82
CA LEU A 425 16.28 8.27 -13.04
C LEU A 425 17.49 8.56 -12.14
N THR A 426 17.33 8.45 -10.82
CA THR A 426 18.36 8.80 -9.84
C THR A 426 18.99 7.58 -9.18
N ALA A 427 18.23 6.50 -8.99
CA ALA A 427 18.73 5.29 -8.33
C ALA A 427 17.99 4.03 -8.78
N ILE A 428 18.64 2.89 -8.61
CA ILE A 428 18.02 1.58 -8.54
C ILE A 428 17.80 1.27 -7.06
N VAL A 429 16.64 0.73 -6.72
CA VAL A 429 16.29 0.32 -5.37
C VAL A 429 16.04 -1.18 -5.38
N ASN A 430 16.65 -1.93 -4.45
CA ASN A 430 16.40 -3.36 -4.32
C ASN A 430 15.77 -3.69 -2.97
N THR A 431 14.83 -4.63 -2.97
CA THR A 431 14.25 -5.18 -1.74
C THR A 431 15.19 -6.20 -1.10
N HIS A 432 15.80 -7.09 -1.89
CA HIS A 432 16.71 -8.12 -1.41
C HIS A 432 17.60 -8.68 -2.54
N HIS A 433 18.55 -9.55 -2.19
CA HIS A 433 19.62 -9.97 -3.09
C HIS A 433 19.26 -11.04 -4.14
N HIS A 434 18.11 -11.71 -4.04
CA HIS A 434 17.78 -12.77 -5.00
C HIS A 434 17.83 -12.28 -6.44
N TRP A 435 18.23 -13.18 -7.34
CA TRP A 435 18.57 -12.84 -8.72
C TRP A 435 17.39 -12.25 -9.48
N ASP A 436 16.18 -12.72 -9.21
CA ASP A 436 14.93 -12.25 -9.80
C ASP A 436 14.44 -10.90 -9.24
N HIS A 437 15.24 -10.25 -8.38
CA HIS A 437 15.07 -8.87 -7.93
C HIS A 437 16.29 -7.98 -8.24
N ALA A 438 17.50 -8.44 -7.88
CA ALA A 438 18.74 -7.66 -7.99
C ALA A 438 19.66 -8.08 -9.15
N GLY A 439 19.33 -9.17 -9.87
CA GLY A 439 20.19 -9.76 -10.90
C GLY A 439 20.45 -8.84 -12.09
N GLY A 440 19.48 -7.98 -12.43
CA GLY A 440 19.53 -7.07 -13.57
C GLY A 440 20.26 -5.74 -13.32
N ASN A 441 20.70 -5.45 -12.09
CA ASN A 441 21.28 -4.15 -11.73
C ASN A 441 22.45 -3.71 -12.62
N GLU A 442 23.43 -4.59 -12.82
CA GLU A 442 24.66 -4.29 -13.55
C GLU A 442 24.41 -4.13 -15.06
N GLU A 443 23.58 -5.01 -15.62
CA GLU A 443 23.21 -4.98 -17.04
C GLU A 443 22.35 -3.74 -17.34
N LEU A 444 21.40 -3.41 -16.47
CA LEU A 444 20.57 -2.22 -16.64
C LEU A 444 21.39 -0.92 -16.64
N ILE A 445 22.35 -0.79 -15.71
CA ILE A 445 23.29 0.35 -15.67
C ILE A 445 24.07 0.45 -16.98
N SER A 446 24.60 -0.67 -17.47
CA SER A 446 25.35 -0.73 -18.72
C SER A 446 24.49 -0.33 -19.91
N GLU A 447 23.26 -0.84 -19.99
CA GLU A 447 22.30 -0.55 -21.04
C GLU A 447 21.82 0.90 -21.08
N LEU A 448 21.65 1.53 -19.92
CA LEU A 448 21.23 2.92 -19.80
C LEU A 448 22.39 3.90 -20.03
N GLY A 449 23.63 3.44 -19.89
CA GLY A 449 24.83 4.28 -20.02
C GLY A 449 24.93 5.36 -18.94
N GLN A 450 24.29 5.15 -17.79
CA GLN A 450 24.25 6.09 -16.66
C GLN A 450 24.83 5.44 -15.42
N GLN A 451 25.63 6.17 -14.64
CA GLN A 451 25.95 5.73 -13.29
C GLN A 451 24.80 6.09 -12.35
N LEU A 452 24.26 5.09 -11.69
CA LEU A 452 23.15 5.22 -10.74
C LEU A 452 23.61 4.71 -9.37
N GLU A 453 23.11 5.35 -8.31
CA GLU A 453 23.19 4.76 -6.97
C GLU A 453 22.33 3.49 -6.93
N ILE A 454 22.81 2.45 -6.24
CA ILE A 454 22.03 1.25 -5.95
C ILE A 454 21.78 1.21 -4.44
N ILE A 455 20.53 1.37 -4.05
CA ILE A 455 20.09 1.41 -2.66
C ILE A 455 19.41 0.08 -2.34
N GLY A 456 19.87 -0.67 -1.36
CA GLY A 456 19.33 -2.02 -1.14
C GLY A 456 19.90 -2.72 0.08
N GLY A 457 19.48 -3.98 0.23
CA GLY A 457 20.09 -4.93 1.14
C GLY A 457 21.60 -5.05 0.90
N LYS A 458 22.36 -5.35 1.96
CA LYS A 458 23.82 -5.35 1.94
C LYS A 458 24.42 -6.35 0.94
N ASP A 459 23.68 -7.40 0.60
CA ASP A 459 24.12 -8.50 -0.27
C ASP A 459 23.62 -8.33 -1.73
N CYS A 460 22.84 -7.28 -2.00
CA CYS A 460 22.36 -6.96 -3.33
C CYS A 460 23.53 -6.67 -4.30
N LYS A 461 23.41 -7.20 -5.52
CA LYS A 461 24.46 -7.06 -6.55
C LYS A 461 24.72 -5.58 -6.86
N LYS A 462 25.98 -5.15 -6.67
CA LYS A 462 26.47 -3.77 -6.87
C LYS A 462 25.83 -2.71 -5.96
N VAL A 463 25.25 -3.09 -4.83
CA VAL A 463 24.72 -2.12 -3.86
C VAL A 463 25.79 -1.09 -3.48
N THR A 464 25.42 0.19 -3.50
CA THR A 464 26.30 1.30 -3.13
C THR A 464 25.90 1.93 -1.79
N ARG A 465 24.64 1.75 -1.37
CA ARG A 465 24.12 2.27 -0.11
C ARG A 465 23.13 1.28 0.53
N THR A 466 23.35 0.97 1.80
CA THR A 466 22.41 0.20 2.62
C THR A 466 21.96 1.05 3.81
N PRO A 467 20.76 1.65 3.75
CA PRO A 467 20.22 2.44 4.84
C PRO A 467 19.90 1.55 6.05
N LYS A 468 20.01 2.08 7.26
CA LYS A 468 19.66 1.36 8.49
C LYS A 468 18.14 1.17 8.60
N HIS A 469 17.70 0.19 9.40
CA HIS A 469 16.28 0.07 9.75
C HIS A 469 15.76 1.39 10.34
N GLY A 470 14.64 1.88 9.80
CA GLY A 470 13.99 3.13 10.18
C GLY A 470 14.63 4.39 9.59
N GLU A 471 15.77 4.30 8.90
CA GLU A 471 16.41 5.43 8.24
C GLU A 471 15.49 6.00 7.16
N SER A 472 15.43 7.33 7.08
CA SER A 472 14.60 8.04 6.12
C SER A 472 15.46 8.89 5.19
N PHE A 473 15.05 8.95 3.93
CA PHE A 473 15.64 9.79 2.88
C PHE A 473 14.56 10.16 1.87
N ASN A 474 14.87 11.02 0.90
CA ASN A 474 13.89 11.46 -0.09
C ASN A 474 14.30 11.08 -1.52
N ILE A 475 13.31 10.82 -2.36
CA ILE A 475 13.42 10.78 -3.82
C ILE A 475 12.62 11.98 -4.34
N GLY A 476 13.32 13.02 -4.80
CA GLY A 476 12.67 14.31 -5.07
C GLY A 476 11.92 14.80 -3.83
N SER A 477 10.59 14.88 -3.94
CA SER A 477 9.72 15.24 -2.81
C SER A 477 9.04 14.08 -2.07
N ILE A 478 9.26 12.83 -2.50
CA ILE A 478 8.72 11.61 -1.89
C ILE A 478 9.59 11.23 -0.68
N ALA A 479 8.98 11.10 0.50
CA ALA A 479 9.66 10.62 1.69
C ALA A 479 9.73 9.08 1.67
N VAL A 480 10.91 8.52 1.87
CA VAL A 480 11.19 7.08 1.86
C VAL A 480 11.72 6.68 3.23
N LYS A 481 11.21 5.56 3.77
CA LYS A 481 11.69 4.94 4.99
C LYS A 481 12.06 3.49 4.74
N ALA A 482 13.29 3.13 5.10
CA ALA A 482 13.79 1.77 5.02
C ALA A 482 13.27 0.94 6.19
N LEU A 483 12.57 -0.16 5.92
CA LEU A 483 12.05 -1.08 6.94
C LEU A 483 12.70 -2.44 6.73
N HIS A 484 13.74 -2.73 7.51
CA HIS A 484 14.38 -4.05 7.45
C HIS A 484 13.40 -5.11 7.96
N THR A 485 13.22 -6.16 7.16
CA THR A 485 12.28 -7.26 7.38
C THR A 485 12.98 -8.60 7.09
N PRO A 486 14.05 -8.94 7.84
CA PRO A 486 14.78 -10.18 7.62
C PRO A 486 13.84 -11.37 7.81
N CYS A 487 13.90 -12.34 6.90
CA CYS A 487 13.38 -13.71 7.06
C CYS A 487 13.47 -14.45 5.73
N HIS A 488 12.83 -13.90 4.69
CA HIS A 488 12.92 -14.47 3.34
C HIS A 488 14.37 -14.51 2.88
N THR A 489 15.03 -13.35 2.99
CA THR A 489 16.48 -13.23 3.09
C THR A 489 16.83 -12.41 4.33
N GLN A 490 18.07 -12.52 4.79
CA GLN A 490 18.58 -11.72 5.91
C GLN A 490 18.83 -10.25 5.54
N ASP A 491 18.93 -9.93 4.25
CA ASP A 491 19.12 -8.57 3.75
C ASP A 491 17.84 -7.90 3.25
N SER A 492 16.66 -8.51 3.48
CA SER A 492 15.37 -8.01 3.04
C SER A 492 15.00 -6.65 3.65
N ILE A 493 14.64 -5.70 2.79
CA ILE A 493 14.17 -4.35 3.13
C ILE A 493 12.86 -4.05 2.40
N CYS A 494 11.82 -3.69 3.15
CA CYS A 494 10.61 -3.08 2.63
C CYS A 494 10.76 -1.56 2.55
N TRP A 495 10.24 -0.94 1.49
CA TRP A 495 10.35 0.50 1.25
C TRP A 495 9.01 1.19 1.45
N PHE A 496 8.83 1.83 2.60
CA PHE A 496 7.64 2.65 2.85
C PHE A 496 7.84 4.04 2.27
N MET A 497 6.96 4.45 1.36
CA MET A 497 7.04 5.74 0.67
C MET A 497 5.78 6.57 0.90
N GLN A 498 5.97 7.87 1.10
CA GLN A 498 4.91 8.82 1.39
C GLN A 498 5.02 10.07 0.52
N ASP A 499 3.90 10.47 -0.08
CA ASP A 499 3.75 11.74 -0.78
C ASP A 499 2.42 12.39 -0.38
N GLY A 500 2.50 13.38 0.51
CA GLY A 500 1.32 13.97 1.14
C GLY A 500 0.50 12.92 1.88
N ASN A 501 -0.73 12.69 1.42
CA ASN A 501 -1.62 11.68 2.01
C ASN A 501 -1.40 10.28 1.42
N ASP A 502 -0.80 10.16 0.22
CA ASP A 502 -0.57 8.88 -0.44
C ASP A 502 0.55 8.12 0.29
N LYS A 503 0.26 6.87 0.63
CA LYS A 503 1.14 5.96 1.36
C LYS A 503 1.22 4.62 0.63
N VAL A 504 2.43 4.15 0.37
CA VAL A 504 2.67 2.85 -0.27
C VAL A 504 3.83 2.14 0.42
N VAL A 505 3.86 0.82 0.32
CA VAL A 505 5.01 0.02 0.74
C VAL A 505 5.35 -1.01 -0.34
N PHE A 506 6.61 -1.03 -0.75
CA PHE A 506 7.16 -2.07 -1.62
C PHE A 506 7.76 -3.15 -0.75
N THR A 507 7.22 -4.36 -0.82
CA THR A 507 7.46 -5.40 0.19
C THR A 507 8.38 -6.51 -0.27
N GLY A 508 8.77 -6.50 -1.55
CA GLY A 508 9.49 -7.60 -2.18
C GLY A 508 8.82 -8.92 -1.82
N ASP A 509 9.62 -9.82 -1.27
CA ASP A 509 9.19 -11.17 -0.93
C ASP A 509 8.88 -11.35 0.55
N THR A 510 8.80 -10.27 1.32
CA THR A 510 8.36 -10.34 2.73
C THR A 510 6.84 -10.57 2.80
N LEU A 511 6.06 -9.67 2.20
CA LEU A 511 4.60 -9.67 2.22
C LEU A 511 4.04 -9.75 0.79
N PHE A 512 3.16 -10.71 0.56
CA PHE A 512 2.32 -10.82 -0.65
C PHE A 512 0.85 -10.63 -0.29
N HIS A 513 0.01 -10.29 -1.26
CA HIS A 513 -1.43 -10.29 -1.02
C HIS A 513 -1.92 -11.68 -0.59
N GLY A 514 -2.46 -11.77 0.62
CA GLY A 514 -2.92 -13.02 1.23
C GLY A 514 -1.82 -14.04 1.57
N GLY A 515 -0.53 -13.65 1.52
CA GLY A 515 0.60 -14.56 1.76
C GLY A 515 1.86 -13.86 2.27
N CYS A 516 2.94 -14.63 2.40
CA CYS A 516 4.29 -14.15 2.73
C CYS A 516 5.35 -14.97 1.98
N GLY A 517 6.61 -14.52 2.02
CA GLY A 517 7.76 -15.24 1.51
C GLY A 517 7.95 -16.61 2.13
N ARG A 518 8.68 -17.48 1.43
CA ARG A 518 9.31 -18.66 2.06
C ARG A 518 10.45 -18.19 2.96
N PHE A 519 10.67 -18.90 4.07
CA PHE A 519 11.71 -18.55 5.05
C PHE A 519 13.00 -19.26 4.65
N PHE A 520 13.67 -18.78 3.60
CA PHE A 520 14.89 -19.45 3.11
C PHE A 520 16.07 -19.24 4.04
N GLU A 521 16.19 -18.05 4.62
CA GLU A 521 17.34 -17.66 5.46
C GLU A 521 16.92 -17.25 6.88
N GLY A 522 15.70 -17.53 7.28
CA GLY A 522 15.16 -17.04 8.54
C GLY A 522 14.07 -17.91 9.15
N THR A 523 13.41 -17.35 10.16
CA THR A 523 12.56 -18.09 11.10
C THR A 523 11.14 -17.53 11.15
N GLY A 524 10.23 -18.31 11.74
CA GLY A 524 8.88 -17.83 12.02
C GLY A 524 8.84 -16.62 12.97
N GLU A 525 9.81 -16.50 13.88
CA GLU A 525 9.94 -15.34 14.77
C GLU A 525 10.23 -14.08 13.96
N GLU A 526 11.21 -14.16 13.07
CA GLU A 526 11.59 -13.06 12.19
C GLU A 526 10.46 -12.66 11.24
N MET A 527 9.76 -13.62 10.61
CA MET A 527 8.60 -13.29 9.76
C MET A 527 7.44 -12.71 10.58
N HIS A 528 7.19 -13.22 11.79
CA HIS A 528 6.15 -12.66 12.66
C HIS A 528 6.46 -11.20 13.00
N LYS A 529 7.70 -10.90 13.37
CA LYS A 529 8.17 -9.54 13.61
C LYS A 529 8.08 -8.66 12.35
N ALA A 530 8.47 -9.18 11.20
CA ALA A 530 8.40 -8.45 9.93
C ALA A 530 6.95 -8.07 9.58
N LEU A 531 6.02 -9.03 9.61
CA LEU A 531 4.63 -8.81 9.21
C LEU A 531 3.80 -8.12 10.30
N ASN A 532 3.80 -8.67 11.51
CA ASN A 532 2.83 -8.33 12.56
C ASN A 532 3.32 -7.22 13.51
N GLU A 533 4.61 -6.91 13.53
CA GLU A 533 5.13 -5.76 14.29
C GLU A 533 5.56 -4.64 13.35
N THR A 534 6.37 -4.92 12.34
CA THR A 534 6.96 -3.89 11.48
C THR A 534 5.96 -3.39 10.45
N LEU A 535 5.49 -4.24 9.54
CA LEU A 535 4.57 -3.84 8.47
C LEU A 535 3.16 -3.54 8.98
N ALA A 536 2.66 -4.29 9.96
CA ALA A 536 1.37 -4.01 10.59
C ALA A 536 1.34 -2.69 11.39
N SER A 537 2.49 -2.12 11.77
CA SER A 537 2.54 -0.79 12.39
C SER A 537 2.32 0.36 11.40
N LEU A 538 2.38 0.09 10.10
CA LEU A 538 2.11 1.10 9.08
C LEU A 538 0.62 1.49 9.07
N PRO A 539 0.29 2.71 8.62
CA PRO A 539 -1.09 3.14 8.47
C PRO A 539 -1.91 2.19 7.60
N ASP A 540 -3.14 1.88 8.00
CA ASP A 540 -3.99 0.89 7.33
C ASP A 540 -4.29 1.24 5.87
N ASP A 541 -4.28 2.52 5.50
CA ASP A 541 -4.49 3.00 4.14
C ASP A 541 -3.25 2.86 3.22
N THR A 542 -2.15 2.31 3.73
CA THR A 542 -0.91 2.10 2.97
C THR A 542 -1.10 1.00 1.92
N ARG A 543 -0.98 1.34 0.63
CA ARG A 543 -1.10 0.36 -0.47
C ARG A 543 0.14 -0.53 -0.56
N VAL A 544 -0.07 -1.83 -0.78
CA VAL A 544 1.01 -2.83 -0.82
C VAL A 544 1.39 -3.16 -2.26
N PHE A 545 2.69 -3.17 -2.54
CA PHE A 545 3.29 -3.52 -3.83
C PHE A 545 4.29 -4.68 -3.64
N PRO A 546 3.86 -5.94 -3.85
CA PRO A 546 4.68 -7.12 -3.60
C PRO A 546 5.64 -7.45 -4.75
N GLY A 547 6.58 -8.37 -4.53
CA GLY A 547 7.55 -8.83 -5.55
C GLY A 547 6.94 -9.65 -6.70
N HIS A 548 5.85 -10.39 -6.43
CA HIS A 548 5.28 -11.38 -7.35
C HIS A 548 3.75 -11.38 -7.36
N GLU A 549 3.17 -11.88 -8.44
CA GLU A 549 1.73 -12.13 -8.59
C GLU A 549 1.29 -13.51 -8.06
N TYR A 550 1.48 -13.74 -6.76
CA TYR A 550 1.04 -14.98 -6.09
C TYR A 550 -0.37 -14.92 -5.50
N THR A 551 -1.13 -13.84 -5.71
CA THR A 551 -2.38 -13.56 -5.00
C THR A 551 -3.42 -14.67 -5.17
N GLY A 552 -3.56 -15.21 -6.38
CA GLY A 552 -4.51 -16.30 -6.64
C GLY A 552 -4.17 -17.61 -5.94
N SER A 553 -2.89 -17.94 -5.76
CA SER A 553 -2.47 -19.15 -5.03
C SER A 553 -2.56 -18.93 -3.51
N ASN A 554 -2.18 -17.74 -3.06
CA ASN A 554 -2.27 -17.30 -1.68
C ASN A 554 -3.72 -17.31 -1.17
N ALA A 555 -4.66 -16.74 -1.94
CA ALA A 555 -6.06 -16.71 -1.56
C ALA A 555 -6.67 -18.13 -1.45
N LYS A 556 -6.30 -19.05 -2.35
CA LYS A 556 -6.73 -20.46 -2.26
C LYS A 556 -6.22 -21.14 -1.00
N PHE A 557 -4.96 -20.92 -0.65
CA PHE A 557 -4.41 -21.41 0.62
C PHE A 557 -5.14 -20.76 1.81
N GLY A 558 -5.31 -19.44 1.80
CA GLY A 558 -6.04 -18.70 2.81
C GLY A 558 -7.44 -19.27 3.05
N LEU A 559 -8.19 -19.60 2.00
CA LEU A 559 -9.53 -20.20 2.11
C LEU A 559 -9.52 -21.60 2.74
N SER A 560 -8.43 -22.36 2.60
CA SER A 560 -8.29 -23.68 3.22
C SER A 560 -8.06 -23.61 4.73
N VAL A 561 -7.55 -22.48 5.22
CA VAL A 561 -7.25 -22.21 6.64
C VAL A 561 -8.36 -21.41 7.30
N LEU A 562 -8.77 -20.30 6.67
CA LEU A 562 -9.74 -19.33 7.18
C LEU A 562 -10.73 -18.95 6.06
N PRO A 563 -11.87 -19.65 5.92
CA PRO A 563 -12.85 -19.41 4.85
C PRO A 563 -13.75 -18.18 5.08
N SER A 564 -13.15 -17.04 5.42
CA SER A 564 -13.85 -15.80 5.79
C SER A 564 -14.26 -14.94 4.58
N GLY A 565 -15.14 -13.97 4.81
CA GLY A 565 -15.61 -13.02 3.79
C GLY A 565 -14.46 -12.27 3.07
N PRO A 566 -13.52 -11.66 3.81
CA PRO A 566 -12.37 -10.97 3.21
C PRO A 566 -11.50 -11.88 2.31
N VAL A 567 -11.21 -13.10 2.75
CA VAL A 567 -10.40 -14.06 1.97
C VAL A 567 -11.13 -14.49 0.68
N LYS A 568 -12.45 -14.67 0.74
CA LYS A 568 -13.28 -14.93 -0.47
C LYS A 568 -13.27 -13.74 -1.43
N ALA A 569 -13.31 -12.51 -0.91
CA ALA A 569 -13.21 -11.30 -1.71
C ALA A 569 -11.85 -11.21 -2.43
N LEU A 570 -10.76 -11.53 -1.73
CA LEU A 570 -9.42 -11.60 -2.33
C LEU A 570 -9.36 -12.66 -3.45
N GLU A 571 -9.89 -13.85 -3.22
CA GLU A 571 -9.92 -14.93 -4.22
C GLU A 571 -10.74 -14.55 -5.46
N ALA A 572 -11.91 -13.94 -5.26
CA ALA A 572 -12.74 -13.45 -6.35
C ALA A 572 -12.06 -12.32 -7.13
N PHE A 573 -11.35 -11.43 -6.44
CA PHE A 573 -10.59 -10.36 -7.09
C PHE A 573 -9.46 -10.94 -7.95
N ALA A 574 -8.69 -11.87 -7.41
CA ALA A 574 -7.58 -12.52 -8.13
C ALA A 574 -8.03 -13.35 -9.34
N LYS A 575 -9.24 -13.94 -9.31
CA LYS A 575 -9.81 -14.63 -10.48
C LYS A 575 -10.16 -13.67 -11.62
N ASN A 576 -10.56 -12.45 -11.29
CA ASN A 576 -11.08 -11.48 -12.26
C ASN A 576 -10.03 -10.47 -12.73
N ASN A 577 -8.84 -10.47 -12.14
CA ASN A 577 -7.76 -9.52 -12.45
C ASN A 577 -6.45 -10.27 -12.64
N LYS A 578 -5.75 -9.96 -13.73
CA LYS A 578 -4.41 -10.53 -14.01
C LYS A 578 -3.32 -9.95 -13.12
N GLU A 579 -3.56 -8.76 -12.57
CA GLU A 579 -2.60 -7.95 -11.82
C GLU A 579 -3.32 -7.39 -10.59
N THR A 580 -2.73 -7.57 -9.41
CA THR A 580 -3.34 -7.26 -8.11
C THR A 580 -2.53 -6.26 -7.28
N GLN A 581 -1.27 -6.01 -7.66
CA GLN A 581 -0.37 -5.09 -6.98
C GLN A 581 -0.95 -3.68 -6.84
N GLY A 582 -0.78 -3.07 -5.67
CA GLY A 582 -1.26 -1.72 -5.37
C GLY A 582 -2.79 -1.59 -5.23
N ARG A 583 -3.54 -2.71 -5.24
CA ARG A 583 -5.01 -2.73 -5.09
C ARG A 583 -5.46 -2.89 -3.65
N PHE A 584 -4.67 -3.59 -2.84
CA PHE A 584 -4.95 -3.80 -1.42
C PHE A 584 -3.97 -3.04 -0.54
N THR A 585 -4.38 -2.84 0.70
CA THR A 585 -3.69 -2.06 1.70
C THR A 585 -3.24 -2.92 2.88
N ILE A 586 -2.38 -2.38 3.74
CA ILE A 586 -2.01 -3.03 5.01
C ILE A 586 -3.25 -3.35 5.86
N GLY A 587 -4.27 -2.47 5.85
CA GLY A 587 -5.55 -2.72 6.51
C GLY A 587 -6.29 -3.93 5.92
N ASP A 588 -6.28 -4.08 4.59
CA ASP A 588 -6.89 -5.25 3.93
C ASP A 588 -6.12 -6.53 4.24
N GLU A 589 -4.78 -6.50 4.25
CA GLU A 589 -3.96 -7.66 4.59
C GLU A 589 -4.21 -8.14 6.02
N LYS A 590 -4.40 -7.24 6.99
CA LYS A 590 -4.83 -7.60 8.36
C LYS A 590 -6.18 -8.32 8.38
N GLN A 591 -7.00 -8.17 7.34
CA GLN A 591 -8.30 -8.85 7.23
C GLN A 591 -8.24 -10.16 6.42
N HIS A 592 -7.47 -10.28 5.35
CA HIS A 592 -7.48 -11.51 4.52
C HIS A 592 -6.20 -12.34 4.56
N ASN A 593 -5.11 -11.83 5.12
CA ASN A 593 -3.84 -12.54 5.12
C ASN A 593 -3.71 -13.39 6.39
N VAL A 594 -3.73 -14.71 6.22
CA VAL A 594 -3.66 -15.65 7.35
C VAL A 594 -2.36 -15.51 8.15
N PHE A 595 -1.27 -15.05 7.53
CA PHE A 595 0.00 -14.80 8.22
C PHE A 595 -0.02 -13.52 9.07
N MET A 596 -0.97 -12.60 8.82
CA MET A 596 -1.17 -11.38 9.61
C MET A 596 -2.27 -11.52 10.68
N ARG A 597 -2.79 -12.73 10.88
CA ARG A 597 -3.91 -13.02 11.79
C ARG A 597 -3.61 -14.16 12.78
N PRO A 598 -2.42 -14.22 13.42
CA PRO A 598 -2.08 -15.34 14.32
C PRO A 598 -2.99 -15.45 15.55
N GLN A 599 -3.72 -14.38 15.89
CA GLN A 599 -4.65 -14.35 17.01
C GLN A 599 -6.04 -14.92 16.67
N ASP A 600 -6.30 -15.25 15.41
CA ASP A 600 -7.60 -15.72 14.97
C ASP A 600 -7.88 -17.15 15.49
N PRO A 601 -9.00 -17.40 16.19
CA PRO A 601 -9.31 -18.72 16.74
C PRO A 601 -9.40 -19.84 15.68
N GLU A 602 -9.85 -19.53 14.45
CA GLU A 602 -9.92 -20.54 13.38
C GLU A 602 -8.51 -20.90 12.88
N ILE A 603 -7.61 -19.92 12.82
CA ILE A 603 -6.19 -20.15 12.47
C ILE A 603 -5.50 -20.97 13.55
N GLN A 604 -5.66 -20.62 14.82
CA GLN A 604 -5.11 -21.39 15.94
C GLN A 604 -5.60 -22.85 15.93
N LYS A 605 -6.88 -23.05 15.63
CA LYS A 605 -7.45 -24.40 15.47
C LYS A 605 -6.87 -25.14 14.27
N ALA A 606 -6.67 -24.46 13.14
CA ALA A 606 -6.13 -25.06 11.93
C ALA A 606 -4.65 -25.46 12.07
N THR A 607 -3.86 -24.68 12.80
CA THR A 607 -2.45 -24.97 13.08
C THR A 607 -2.26 -25.92 14.26
N GLY A 608 -3.19 -25.93 15.23
CA GLY A 608 -3.04 -26.61 16.51
C GLY A 608 -2.15 -25.85 17.50
N GLU A 609 -1.80 -24.61 17.20
CA GLU A 609 -0.86 -23.78 17.95
C GLU A 609 -1.55 -22.51 18.46
N THR A 610 -1.09 -21.99 19.61
CA THR A 610 -1.60 -20.72 20.18
C THR A 610 -0.54 -19.62 20.25
N ASP A 611 0.74 -20.00 20.19
CA ASP A 611 1.84 -19.04 20.16
C ASP A 611 1.97 -18.44 18.74
N PRO A 612 1.98 -17.10 18.58
CA PRO A 612 2.05 -16.47 17.26
C PRO A 612 3.25 -16.86 16.39
N VAL A 613 4.40 -17.15 17.01
CA VAL A 613 5.61 -17.58 16.30
C VAL A 613 5.46 -19.02 15.82
N ALA A 614 4.98 -19.92 16.68
CA ALA A 614 4.67 -21.30 16.30
C ALA A 614 3.60 -21.36 15.18
N ILE A 615 2.56 -20.53 15.27
CA ILE A 615 1.53 -20.38 14.23
C ILE A 615 2.14 -19.92 12.91
N MET A 616 3.03 -18.93 12.94
CA MET A 616 3.71 -18.43 11.73
C MET A 616 4.50 -19.55 11.03
N THR A 617 5.33 -20.27 11.79
CA THR A 617 6.07 -21.44 11.28
C THR A 617 5.12 -22.48 10.72
N LYS A 618 4.04 -22.80 11.44
CA LYS A 618 3.12 -23.86 11.02
C LYS A 618 2.34 -23.50 9.76
N LEU A 619 1.82 -22.29 9.66
CA LEU A 619 1.15 -21.80 8.45
C LEU A 619 2.10 -21.83 7.25
N ARG A 620 3.38 -21.51 7.48
CA ARG A 620 4.39 -21.52 6.41
C ARG A 620 4.65 -22.92 5.89
N GLU A 621 4.81 -23.90 6.77
CA GLU A 621 4.91 -25.33 6.43
C GLU A 621 3.67 -25.81 5.68
N MET A 622 2.46 -25.48 6.18
CA MET A 622 1.20 -25.85 5.54
C MET A 622 1.13 -25.29 4.11
N LYS A 623 1.51 -24.02 3.90
CA LYS A 623 1.50 -23.41 2.57
C LYS A 623 2.56 -24.00 1.65
N ASN A 624 3.74 -24.34 2.17
CA ASN A 624 4.79 -24.97 1.38
C ASN A 624 4.34 -26.34 0.83
N ASN A 625 3.52 -27.07 1.60
CA ASN A 625 2.98 -28.38 1.24
C ASN A 625 1.58 -28.32 0.58
N PHE A 626 1.05 -27.13 0.28
CA PHE A 626 -0.30 -26.97 -0.24
C PHE A 626 -0.38 -27.27 -1.74
N LYS A 627 -0.91 -28.44 -2.11
CA LYS A 627 -1.10 -28.84 -3.52
C LYS A 627 -2.24 -28.06 -4.18
N ARG A 628 -2.02 -27.56 -5.40
CA ARG A 628 -3.06 -26.90 -6.22
C ARG A 628 -4.10 -27.95 -6.66
N PRO A 629 -5.42 -27.73 -6.48
CA PRO A 629 -6.41 -28.59 -7.13
C PRO A 629 -6.30 -28.42 -8.65
N PRO A 630 -6.41 -29.50 -9.45
CA PRO A 630 -6.44 -29.39 -10.90
C PRO A 630 -7.64 -28.55 -11.35
N PRO A 631 -7.54 -27.83 -12.49
CA PRO A 631 -8.64 -27.03 -13.01
C PRO A 631 -9.87 -27.91 -13.29
N ALA A 632 -11.03 -27.44 -12.84
CA ALA A 632 -12.29 -28.18 -12.92
C ALA A 632 -12.73 -28.40 -14.37
N THR A 633 -12.66 -29.64 -14.84
CA THR A 633 -13.47 -30.12 -15.96
C THR A 633 -14.84 -30.53 -15.41
N GLY A 634 -15.90 -30.15 -16.14
CA GLY A 634 -17.27 -30.23 -15.66
C GLY A 634 -17.84 -31.64 -15.43
N ALA A 635 -18.90 -31.64 -14.62
CA ALA A 635 -19.95 -32.66 -14.44
C ALA A 635 -19.56 -34.02 -13.81
N ALA A 636 -19.96 -34.13 -12.53
CA ALA A 636 -20.48 -35.29 -11.79
C ALA A 636 -19.87 -36.69 -11.99
N SER A 637 -19.21 -37.19 -10.93
CA SER A 637 -19.46 -38.55 -10.42
C SER A 637 -19.10 -38.67 -8.94
N THR A 638 -19.93 -39.41 -8.21
CA THR A 638 -19.87 -39.74 -6.78
C THR A 638 -18.59 -40.46 -6.35
N PRO A 639 -18.22 -40.43 -5.05
CA PRO A 639 -16.86 -40.73 -4.61
C PRO A 639 -16.61 -42.24 -4.55
N THR A 640 -15.54 -42.70 -5.20
CA THR A 640 -14.95 -44.01 -4.97
C THR A 640 -13.49 -43.87 -4.54
N SER A 641 -13.21 -44.41 -3.35
CA SER A 641 -11.94 -44.90 -2.78
C SER A 641 -10.60 -44.43 -3.37
N LYS A 642 -9.73 -43.96 -2.47
CA LYS A 642 -8.28 -43.76 -2.64
C LYS A 642 -7.62 -44.77 -3.60
N SER A 643 -7.05 -44.26 -4.69
CA SER A 643 -5.98 -44.93 -5.44
C SER A 643 -4.83 -43.96 -5.65
N GLY A 644 -3.61 -44.33 -5.22
CA GLY A 644 -2.40 -43.55 -5.47
C GLY A 644 -2.18 -43.30 -6.95
N ALA A 645 -1.66 -42.13 -7.29
CA ALA A 645 -1.34 -41.78 -8.67
C ALA A 645 -0.40 -42.82 -9.28
N ARG A 646 -0.75 -43.32 -10.46
CA ARG A 646 -0.02 -44.38 -11.16
C ARG A 646 1.23 -43.75 -11.77
N LEU A 647 2.41 -44.03 -11.20
CA LEU A 647 3.72 -43.59 -11.72
C LEU A 647 3.82 -43.82 -13.24
N SER A 648 4.33 -42.84 -13.97
CA SER A 648 4.52 -42.92 -15.41
C SER A 648 5.53 -44.03 -15.76
N LYS A 649 5.54 -44.47 -17.02
CA LYS A 649 6.53 -45.45 -17.47
C LYS A 649 7.96 -44.90 -17.30
N LEU A 650 8.17 -43.62 -17.58
CA LEU A 650 9.46 -42.96 -17.51
C LEU A 650 9.92 -42.75 -16.06
N ALA A 651 9.00 -42.40 -15.14
CA ALA A 651 9.31 -42.31 -13.71
C ALA A 651 9.71 -43.67 -13.11
N LYS A 652 9.02 -44.75 -13.51
CA LYS A 652 9.38 -46.10 -13.08
C LYS A 652 10.72 -46.58 -13.63
N GLU A 653 11.04 -46.22 -14.87
CA GLU A 653 12.30 -46.61 -15.53
C GLU A 653 13.51 -45.88 -14.94
N ASN A 654 13.33 -44.69 -14.37
CA ASN A 654 14.39 -43.86 -13.78
C ASN A 654 14.37 -43.82 -12.24
N ASP A 655 13.50 -44.62 -11.62
CA ASP A 655 13.31 -44.72 -10.16
C ASP A 655 13.07 -43.35 -9.47
N ILE A 656 12.31 -42.48 -10.11
CA ILE A 656 11.95 -41.16 -9.57
C ILE A 656 10.48 -41.13 -9.17
N THR A 657 10.16 -40.32 -8.17
CA THR A 657 8.79 -40.10 -7.71
C THR A 657 7.96 -39.36 -8.75
N ALA A 658 6.62 -39.43 -8.63
CA ALA A 658 5.73 -38.69 -9.50
C ALA A 658 5.90 -37.17 -9.33
N GLU A 659 6.25 -36.74 -8.11
CA GLU A 659 6.62 -35.36 -7.78
C GLU A 659 7.91 -34.93 -8.50
N GLU A 660 8.99 -35.72 -8.41
CA GLU A 660 10.25 -35.41 -9.12
C GLU A 660 10.09 -35.39 -10.64
N GLU A 661 9.31 -36.32 -11.20
CA GLU A 661 9.00 -36.30 -12.63
C GLU A 661 8.25 -35.01 -13.03
N ALA A 662 7.37 -34.50 -12.17
CA ALA A 662 6.64 -33.26 -12.40
C ALA A 662 7.57 -32.03 -12.35
N GLU A 663 8.50 -31.99 -11.39
CA GLU A 663 9.53 -30.93 -11.29
C GLU A 663 10.44 -30.95 -12.52
N ILE A 664 10.94 -32.13 -12.91
CA ILE A 664 11.75 -32.29 -14.12
C ILE A 664 10.99 -31.83 -15.36
N ARG A 665 9.68 -32.14 -15.44
CA ARG A 665 8.82 -31.69 -16.54
C ARG A 665 8.66 -30.18 -16.58
N GLU A 666 8.47 -29.56 -15.42
CA GLU A 666 8.34 -28.10 -15.29
C GLU A 666 9.62 -27.42 -15.74
N ALA A 667 10.78 -27.83 -15.20
CA ALA A 667 12.06 -27.26 -15.59
C ALA A 667 12.41 -27.52 -17.06
N PHE A 668 12.06 -28.70 -17.61
CA PHE A 668 12.24 -28.97 -19.03
C PHE A 668 11.41 -28.01 -19.88
N SER A 669 10.13 -27.81 -19.51
CA SER A 669 9.21 -26.94 -20.26
C SER A 669 9.60 -25.46 -20.27
N LEU A 670 10.38 -24.98 -19.29
CA LEU A 670 10.87 -23.61 -19.24
C LEU A 670 11.83 -23.27 -20.39
N PHE A 671 12.57 -24.28 -20.85
CA PHE A 671 13.65 -24.12 -21.85
C PHE A 671 13.41 -24.96 -23.12
N ALA A 672 12.31 -25.70 -23.20
CA ALA A 672 11.95 -26.50 -24.38
C ALA A 672 11.30 -25.64 -25.47
N GLU A 673 11.61 -25.99 -26.72
CA GLU A 673 11.00 -25.46 -27.93
C GLU A 673 10.09 -26.52 -28.59
N PRO A 674 8.96 -26.13 -29.18
CA PRO A 674 8.07 -27.08 -29.85
C PRO A 674 8.73 -27.67 -31.11
N MET A 675 8.64 -28.99 -31.27
CA MET A 675 9.15 -29.71 -32.45
C MET A 675 8.11 -30.77 -32.91
N ASP A 676 7.89 -30.85 -34.22
CA ASP A 676 6.94 -31.80 -34.80
C ASP A 676 7.38 -33.25 -34.52
N GLY A 677 6.52 -34.01 -33.85
CA GLY A 677 6.78 -35.41 -33.46
C GLY A 677 7.16 -35.60 -32.00
N GLU A 678 7.57 -34.54 -31.29
CA GLU A 678 7.93 -34.58 -29.87
C GLU A 678 6.86 -33.93 -29.01
N LYS A 679 6.16 -34.75 -28.21
CA LYS A 679 4.99 -34.30 -27.42
C LYS A 679 5.35 -33.22 -26.39
N ASP A 680 6.52 -33.32 -25.79
CA ASP A 680 6.99 -32.43 -24.73
C ASP A 680 7.97 -31.36 -25.27
N GLY A 681 8.18 -31.29 -26.60
CA GLY A 681 9.17 -30.43 -27.24
C GLY A 681 10.62 -30.93 -27.06
N VAL A 682 11.56 -30.13 -27.53
CA VAL A 682 13.01 -30.39 -27.41
C VAL A 682 13.73 -29.23 -26.75
N MET A 683 14.74 -29.52 -25.96
CA MET A 683 15.54 -28.50 -25.28
C MET A 683 16.83 -28.24 -26.06
N PRO A 684 17.13 -26.99 -26.47
CA PRO A 684 18.43 -26.68 -27.06
C PRO A 684 19.57 -27.07 -26.12
N ILE A 685 20.63 -27.68 -26.65
CA ILE A 685 21.68 -28.28 -25.82
C ILE A 685 22.41 -27.27 -24.93
N GLY A 686 22.47 -26.00 -25.36
CA GLY A 686 23.02 -24.88 -24.59
C GLY A 686 22.20 -24.50 -23.34
N GLU A 687 20.92 -24.90 -23.29
CA GLU A 687 20.00 -24.59 -22.20
C GLU A 687 19.99 -25.66 -21.09
N VAL A 688 20.59 -26.83 -21.33
CA VAL A 688 20.67 -27.95 -20.36
C VAL A 688 21.23 -27.51 -19.01
N ARG A 689 22.30 -26.69 -19.01
CA ARG A 689 22.88 -26.17 -17.77
C ARG A 689 21.87 -25.35 -16.97
N ARG A 690 21.05 -24.54 -17.65
CA ARG A 690 20.07 -23.64 -17.04
C ARG A 690 18.89 -24.44 -16.50
N ALA A 691 18.47 -25.49 -17.21
CA ALA A 691 17.43 -26.41 -16.76
C ALA A 691 17.85 -27.20 -15.50
N LEU A 692 19.09 -27.70 -15.44
CA LEU A 692 19.62 -28.39 -14.26
C LEU A 692 19.76 -27.45 -13.04
N ILE A 693 20.14 -26.19 -13.26
CA ILE A 693 20.17 -25.18 -12.20
C ILE A 693 18.76 -24.88 -11.68
N ALA A 694 17.77 -24.75 -12.57
CA ALA A 694 16.37 -24.51 -12.19
C ALA A 694 15.78 -25.66 -11.36
N LEU A 695 16.25 -26.89 -11.56
CA LEU A 695 15.89 -28.07 -10.76
C LEU A 695 16.62 -28.17 -9.40
N GLY A 696 17.51 -27.23 -9.08
CA GLY A 696 18.31 -27.31 -7.85
C GLY A 696 19.30 -28.48 -7.87
N ILE A 697 19.72 -28.93 -9.05
CA ILE A 697 20.74 -29.96 -9.28
C ILE A 697 21.81 -29.44 -10.26
N PRO A 698 22.51 -28.34 -9.92
CA PRO A 698 23.51 -27.77 -10.81
C PRO A 698 24.67 -28.76 -11.05
N PRO A 699 25.25 -28.81 -12.25
CA PRO A 699 26.45 -29.60 -12.47
C PRO A 699 27.60 -29.05 -11.62
N SER A 700 28.28 -29.94 -10.91
CA SER A 700 29.39 -29.64 -9.99
C SER A 700 30.64 -29.13 -10.70
N SER A 701 30.78 -29.36 -12.01
CA SER A 701 31.91 -28.85 -12.79
C SER A 701 31.59 -28.68 -14.28
N PRO A 702 32.38 -27.87 -15.03
CA PRO A 702 32.27 -27.79 -16.48
C PRO A 702 32.51 -29.13 -17.20
N ALA A 703 33.34 -30.01 -16.63
CA ALA A 703 33.60 -31.34 -17.19
C ALA A 703 32.37 -32.24 -17.09
N GLN A 704 31.68 -32.21 -15.95
CA GLN A 704 30.44 -32.96 -15.75
C GLN A 704 29.32 -32.44 -16.65
N LEU A 705 29.23 -31.12 -16.84
CA LEU A 705 28.28 -30.55 -17.80
C LEU A 705 28.56 -31.04 -19.23
N ALA A 706 29.84 -31.11 -19.64
CA ALA A 706 30.21 -31.63 -20.96
C ALA A 706 29.82 -33.11 -21.12
N GLU A 707 29.95 -33.93 -20.07
CA GLU A 707 29.49 -35.32 -20.05
C GLU A 707 27.96 -35.42 -20.19
N PHE A 708 27.21 -34.57 -19.49
CA PHE A 708 25.74 -34.53 -19.61
C PHE A 708 25.30 -34.08 -21.00
N THR A 709 25.91 -33.03 -21.54
CA THR A 709 25.64 -32.56 -22.90
C THR A 709 25.92 -33.66 -23.92
N ALA A 710 27.05 -34.36 -23.82
CA ALA A 710 27.39 -35.46 -24.74
C ALA A 710 26.45 -36.68 -24.60
N ALA A 711 25.89 -36.92 -23.42
CA ALA A 711 24.92 -37.99 -23.20
C ALA A 711 23.51 -37.64 -23.68
N LEU A 712 23.14 -36.36 -23.61
CA LEU A 712 21.83 -35.85 -24.02
C LEU A 712 21.71 -35.66 -25.53
N ASP A 713 22.83 -35.38 -26.20
CA ASP A 713 22.92 -35.17 -27.64
C ASP A 713 24.12 -35.95 -28.24
N PRO A 714 24.01 -37.29 -28.34
CA PRO A 714 25.11 -38.15 -28.79
C PRO A 714 25.41 -38.00 -30.29
N ASP A 715 24.45 -37.52 -31.07
CA ASP A 715 24.52 -37.38 -32.53
C ASP A 715 24.80 -35.92 -32.99
N ASP A 716 25.02 -34.99 -32.05
CA ASP A 716 25.28 -33.54 -32.28
C ASP A 716 24.15 -32.88 -33.09
N GLU A 717 22.90 -33.25 -32.80
CA GLU A 717 21.69 -32.67 -33.40
C GLU A 717 21.37 -31.26 -32.85
N GLY A 718 21.99 -30.89 -31.72
CA GLY A 718 21.90 -29.59 -31.07
C GLY A 718 20.78 -29.45 -30.04
N PHE A 719 20.06 -30.54 -29.74
CA PHE A 719 18.93 -30.54 -28.81
C PHE A 719 18.77 -31.87 -28.05
N ALA A 720 18.07 -31.82 -26.92
CA ALA A 720 17.76 -32.95 -26.07
C ALA A 720 16.25 -33.17 -25.96
N THR A 721 15.78 -34.42 -26.08
CA THR A 721 14.37 -34.77 -25.86
C THR A 721 14.06 -34.95 -24.38
N TYR A 722 12.79 -34.77 -24.00
CA TYR A 722 12.35 -34.88 -22.61
C TYR A 722 12.72 -36.24 -21.99
N ALA A 723 12.52 -37.32 -22.74
CA ALA A 723 12.78 -38.68 -22.26
C ALA A 723 14.25 -38.90 -21.86
N VAL A 724 15.20 -38.35 -22.62
CA VAL A 724 16.64 -38.48 -22.36
C VAL A 724 17.07 -37.52 -21.24
N PHE A 725 16.46 -36.32 -21.17
CA PHE A 725 16.69 -35.36 -20.11
C PHE A 725 16.28 -35.86 -18.72
N VAL A 726 15.16 -36.58 -18.61
CA VAL A 726 14.72 -37.19 -17.34
C VAL A 726 15.79 -38.12 -16.76
N GLY A 727 16.50 -38.88 -17.60
CA GLY A 727 17.54 -39.80 -17.14
C GLY A 727 18.71 -39.10 -16.45
N ILE A 728 19.19 -37.99 -17.00
CA ILE A 728 20.27 -37.20 -16.39
C ILE A 728 19.82 -36.54 -15.08
N CYS A 729 18.59 -36.04 -15.03
CA CYS A 729 18.04 -35.42 -13.83
C CYS A 729 17.87 -36.44 -12.70
N ALA A 730 17.37 -37.65 -13.01
CA ALA A 730 17.24 -38.72 -12.04
C ALA A 730 18.60 -39.08 -11.41
N LEU A 731 19.66 -39.21 -12.21
CA LEU A 731 21.00 -39.51 -11.70
C LEU A 731 21.51 -38.44 -10.72
N GLN A 732 21.22 -37.16 -10.97
CA GLN A 732 21.62 -36.09 -10.06
C GLN A 732 20.77 -36.00 -8.79
N LEU A 733 19.47 -36.26 -8.88
CA LEU A 733 18.56 -36.29 -7.73
C LEU A 733 18.92 -37.43 -6.77
N HIS A 734 19.25 -38.61 -7.31
CA HIS A 734 19.75 -39.74 -6.51
C HIS A 734 21.07 -39.40 -5.82
N ALA A 735 22.03 -38.85 -6.56
CA ALA A 735 23.31 -38.44 -5.98
C ALA A 735 23.18 -37.33 -4.92
N ARG A 736 22.12 -36.53 -4.98
CA ARG A 736 21.83 -35.52 -3.96
C ARG A 736 21.21 -36.15 -2.71
N ARG A 737 20.25 -37.07 -2.86
CA ARG A 737 19.69 -37.82 -1.72
C ARG A 737 20.76 -38.56 -0.93
N ASP A 738 21.69 -39.20 -1.62
CA ASP A 738 22.79 -39.92 -0.96
C ASP A 738 23.69 -38.97 -0.13
N ARG A 739 23.88 -37.73 -0.58
CA ARG A 739 24.64 -36.70 0.18
C ARG A 739 23.84 -36.14 1.35
N ASP A 740 22.57 -35.84 1.13
CA ASP A 740 21.67 -35.29 2.14
C ASP A 740 21.47 -36.31 3.29
N GLU A 741 21.38 -37.61 2.98
CA GLU A 741 21.34 -38.68 3.99
C GLU A 741 22.65 -38.82 4.78
N GLU A 742 23.82 -38.67 4.14
CA GLU A 742 25.12 -38.69 4.82
C GLU A 742 25.30 -37.47 5.76
N ASP A 743 24.80 -36.30 5.39
CA ASP A 743 24.90 -35.07 6.18
C ASP A 743 23.93 -35.08 7.39
N GLU A 744 22.68 -35.54 7.23
CA GLU A 744 21.71 -35.67 8.33
C GLU A 744 22.17 -36.67 9.40
N LEU A 745 22.73 -37.81 8.99
CA LEU A 745 23.31 -38.81 9.90
C LEU A 745 24.51 -38.24 10.68
N GLY A 746 25.31 -37.38 10.04
CA GLY A 746 26.45 -36.72 10.65
C GLY A 746 26.08 -35.63 11.67
N GLU A 747 24.98 -34.93 11.45
CA GLU A 747 24.49 -33.86 12.33
C GLU A 747 23.77 -34.43 13.56
N ALA A 748 22.92 -35.45 13.38
CA ALA A 748 22.28 -36.16 14.49
C ALA A 748 23.32 -36.78 15.45
N HIS A 749 24.35 -37.43 14.91
CA HIS A 749 25.42 -38.00 15.72
C HIS A 749 26.22 -36.93 16.50
N ARG A 750 26.40 -35.73 15.91
CA ARG A 750 27.10 -34.62 16.55
C ARG A 750 26.29 -34.05 17.72
N ALA A 751 24.98 -33.93 17.55
CA ALA A 751 24.06 -33.50 18.61
C ALA A 751 24.00 -34.51 19.76
N GLU A 752 23.90 -35.81 19.48
CA GLU A 752 23.96 -36.87 20.50
C GLU A 752 25.30 -36.89 21.25
N LEU A 753 26.40 -36.66 20.53
CA LEU A 753 27.73 -36.56 21.12
C LEU A 753 27.86 -35.33 22.03
N ASP A 754 27.28 -34.20 21.63
CA ASP A 754 27.23 -32.97 22.43
C ASP A 754 26.45 -33.15 23.73
N GLU A 755 25.25 -33.71 23.64
CA GLU A 755 24.40 -33.98 24.79
C GLU A 755 25.10 -34.95 25.74
N ALA A 756 25.60 -36.09 25.23
CA ALA A 756 26.30 -37.07 26.04
C ALA A 756 27.56 -36.51 26.71
N TYR A 757 28.34 -35.69 26.00
CA TYR A 757 29.55 -35.07 26.56
C TYR A 757 29.22 -34.04 27.66
N SER A 758 28.14 -33.28 27.48
CA SER A 758 27.69 -32.27 28.45
C SER A 758 27.26 -32.88 29.80
N LEU A 759 26.68 -34.08 29.79
CA LEU A 759 26.26 -34.82 30.99
C LEU A 759 27.44 -35.15 31.91
N PHE A 760 28.62 -35.40 31.34
CA PHE A 760 29.80 -35.67 32.14
C PHE A 760 30.35 -34.41 32.80
N VAL A 761 30.25 -33.26 32.16
CA VAL A 761 30.91 -32.01 32.56
C VAL A 761 30.07 -31.19 33.56
N GLY A 762 28.74 -31.28 33.52
CA GLY A 762 27.81 -30.68 34.49
C GLY A 762 27.81 -29.14 34.51
N ALA A 763 26.71 -28.55 35.01
CA ALA A 763 26.46 -27.10 35.03
C ALA A 763 27.33 -26.29 36.02
N SER A 764 28.65 -26.45 35.98
CA SER A 764 29.62 -25.65 36.73
C SER A 764 30.29 -24.63 35.81
N GLY A 765 29.50 -23.66 35.34
CA GLY A 765 29.95 -22.31 34.92
C GLY A 765 31.03 -22.22 33.84
N GLY A 766 30.61 -22.33 32.57
CA GLY A 766 31.38 -21.92 31.40
C GLY A 766 30.67 -22.32 30.12
N ASP A 767 30.67 -21.42 29.14
CA ASP A 767 30.18 -21.59 27.75
C ASP A 767 30.36 -23.04 27.22
N PRO A 768 29.30 -23.73 26.73
CA PRO A 768 29.41 -25.10 26.21
C PRO A 768 30.41 -25.24 25.05
N ASP A 769 30.68 -24.16 24.32
CA ASP A 769 31.68 -24.13 23.25
C ASP A 769 33.13 -24.07 23.75
N ASN A 770 33.37 -23.87 25.06
CA ASN A 770 34.69 -23.61 25.61
C ASN A 770 35.08 -24.51 26.81
N HIS A 771 34.44 -25.68 26.97
CA HIS A 771 34.80 -26.61 28.03
C HIS A 771 35.92 -27.59 27.60
N PRO A 772 37.13 -27.52 28.19
CA PRO A 772 38.32 -28.06 27.54
C PRO A 772 38.50 -29.59 27.65
N ALA A 773 37.99 -30.24 28.71
CA ALA A 773 38.08 -31.70 28.90
C ALA A 773 37.23 -32.22 30.09
N ILE A 774 36.80 -33.49 30.06
CA ILE A 774 36.25 -34.22 31.21
C ILE A 774 37.37 -34.49 32.21
N THR A 775 37.22 -34.02 33.45
CA THR A 775 38.24 -34.15 34.50
C THR A 775 37.95 -35.30 35.48
N LEU A 776 38.93 -35.60 36.35
CA LEU A 776 38.74 -36.59 37.42
C LEU A 776 37.63 -36.16 38.41
N ALA A 777 37.43 -34.86 38.62
CA ALA A 777 36.36 -34.35 39.48
C ALA A 777 34.98 -34.61 38.86
N ASP A 778 34.88 -34.47 37.53
CA ASP A 778 33.66 -34.73 36.76
C ASP A 778 33.29 -36.21 36.82
N LEU A 779 34.25 -37.11 36.61
CA LEU A 779 34.02 -38.55 36.74
C LEU A 779 33.64 -38.97 38.16
N LYS A 780 34.23 -38.36 39.19
CA LYS A 780 33.84 -38.61 40.59
C LYS A 780 32.39 -38.18 40.87
N ARG A 781 31.96 -37.03 40.32
CA ARG A 781 30.59 -36.54 40.43
C ARG A 781 29.61 -37.48 39.75
N VAL A 782 29.90 -37.87 38.51
CA VAL A 782 29.06 -38.81 37.74
C VAL A 782 28.99 -40.17 38.44
N ALA A 783 30.11 -40.71 38.92
CA ALA A 783 30.13 -41.97 39.67
C ALA A 783 29.31 -41.90 40.97
N ALA A 784 29.35 -40.77 41.68
CA ALA A 784 28.54 -40.56 42.88
C ALA A 784 27.03 -40.46 42.56
N LEU A 785 26.66 -39.79 41.45
CA LEU A 785 25.27 -39.73 40.98
C LEU A 785 24.72 -41.12 40.63
N LEU A 786 25.53 -41.94 39.95
CA LEU A 786 25.14 -43.31 39.58
C LEU A 786 24.99 -44.21 40.80
N GLN A 787 25.82 -44.05 41.84
CA GLN A 787 25.68 -44.79 43.10
C GLN A 787 24.45 -44.35 43.91
N LEU A 788 24.05 -43.08 43.83
CA LEU A 788 22.82 -42.57 44.45
C LEU A 788 21.56 -43.11 43.74
N ASP A 789 21.61 -43.29 42.42
CA ASP A 789 20.52 -43.89 41.64
C ASP A 789 20.37 -45.40 41.92
N GLU A 790 21.46 -46.15 42.03
CA GLU A 790 21.39 -47.58 42.42
C GLU A 790 20.79 -47.78 43.82
N ALA A 791 21.10 -46.90 44.77
CA ALA A 791 20.50 -46.92 46.11
C ALA A 791 19.00 -46.56 46.08
N SER A 792 18.59 -45.70 45.15
CA SER A 792 17.20 -45.27 44.96
C SER A 792 16.36 -46.34 44.23
N GLN A 793 16.96 -47.03 43.25
CA GLN A 793 16.33 -48.12 42.49
C GLN A 793 16.15 -49.40 43.31
N GLN A 794 17.02 -49.67 44.30
CA GLN A 794 16.79 -50.77 45.26
C GLN A 794 15.58 -50.54 46.18
N GLN A 795 15.06 -49.30 46.29
CA GLN A 795 13.84 -48.99 47.03
C GLN A 795 12.56 -48.97 46.17
N GLN A 796 12.67 -49.00 44.84
CA GLN A 796 11.52 -49.02 43.93
C GLN A 796 11.73 -50.06 42.83
N GLN A 797 11.46 -51.33 43.16
CA GLN A 797 11.21 -52.34 42.12
C GLN A 797 9.74 -52.31 41.71
N GLY A 798 9.48 -51.80 40.52
CA GLY A 798 8.18 -51.87 39.84
C GLY A 798 8.12 -50.96 38.61
N GLU A 799 8.48 -51.51 37.45
CA GLU A 799 8.25 -51.01 36.07
C GLU A 799 9.29 -50.08 35.43
N GLY A 800 10.23 -50.72 34.71
CA GLY A 800 10.41 -50.52 33.26
C GLY A 800 10.97 -49.19 32.74
N ARG A 801 12.30 -49.07 32.65
CA ARG A 801 13.02 -48.28 31.64
C ARG A 801 14.51 -48.62 31.68
N ASP A 802 14.94 -49.52 30.79
CA ASP A 802 16.35 -49.82 30.53
C ASP A 802 16.77 -49.14 29.23
N GLY A 803 17.81 -48.32 29.30
CA GLY A 803 18.48 -47.76 28.14
C GLY A 803 19.37 -46.60 28.52
N ILE A 804 20.64 -46.65 28.10
CA ILE A 804 21.68 -45.62 28.18
C ILE A 804 22.69 -45.79 29.34
N VAL A 805 22.29 -46.10 30.57
CA VAL A 805 23.23 -46.01 31.72
C VAL A 805 24.10 -47.27 31.96
N GLY A 806 23.69 -48.45 31.46
CA GLY A 806 24.36 -49.73 31.75
C GLY A 806 25.68 -50.01 31.00
N GLY A 807 26.08 -49.18 30.03
CA GLY A 807 27.18 -49.50 29.10
C GLY A 807 28.60 -49.29 29.63
N LEU A 808 28.81 -48.45 30.66
CA LEU A 808 30.16 -48.04 31.06
C LEU A 808 30.85 -49.04 32.02
N MET A 809 30.10 -49.88 32.75
CA MET A 809 30.69 -50.83 33.71
C MET A 809 31.29 -52.11 33.10
N THR A 810 31.21 -52.30 31.78
CA THR A 810 31.69 -53.53 31.11
C THR A 810 33.17 -53.54 30.71
N MET A 811 33.89 -52.42 30.81
CA MET A 811 35.30 -52.30 30.38
C MET A 811 36.33 -52.63 31.48
N GLY A 812 35.98 -53.49 32.44
CA GLY A 812 36.91 -54.02 33.46
C GLY A 812 37.30 -55.49 33.29
N ARG A 813 36.93 -56.15 32.17
CA ARG A 813 37.15 -57.60 31.98
C ARG A 813 38.37 -57.89 31.10
N GLY A 814 39.56 -57.70 31.67
CA GLY A 814 40.75 -58.41 31.23
C GLY A 814 40.60 -59.92 31.48
N LYS A 815 40.92 -60.75 30.49
CA LYS A 815 40.87 -62.22 30.54
C LYS A 815 41.58 -62.78 31.79
N GLY A 816 40.83 -63.26 32.77
CA GLY A 816 41.33 -63.95 33.95
C GLY A 816 40.26 -64.89 34.52
N LYS A 817 40.67 -66.11 34.84
CA LYS A 817 39.82 -67.26 35.24
C LYS A 817 38.79 -66.93 36.33
N ALA A 818 37.66 -67.63 36.22
CA ALA A 818 36.55 -67.65 37.17
C ALA A 818 36.98 -67.76 38.65
N GLY A 819 36.47 -66.83 39.46
CA GLY A 819 36.46 -66.87 40.91
C GLY A 819 35.14 -66.27 41.40
N LYS A 820 34.38 -67.07 42.15
CA LYS A 820 33.09 -66.74 42.76
C LYS A 820 33.31 -65.75 43.90
N GLY A 821 32.60 -64.62 43.93
CA GLY A 821 32.63 -63.68 45.04
C GLY A 821 31.58 -62.59 44.90
N ASP A 822 30.59 -62.61 45.79
CA ASP A 822 29.74 -61.47 46.11
C ASP A 822 30.62 -60.29 46.55
N GLY A 823 30.48 -59.15 45.88
CA GLY A 823 31.14 -57.92 46.26
C GLY A 823 30.59 -56.75 45.45
N ALA A 824 29.87 -55.84 46.11
CA ALA A 824 29.47 -54.57 45.52
C ALA A 824 30.71 -53.86 44.95
N MET A 825 30.64 -53.43 43.70
CA MET A 825 31.75 -52.81 42.98
C MET A 825 31.98 -51.40 43.53
N VAL A 826 32.95 -51.23 44.42
CA VAL A 826 33.32 -49.91 44.93
C VAL A 826 34.14 -49.20 43.85
N VAL A 827 33.59 -48.14 43.24
CA VAL A 827 34.33 -47.29 42.30
C VAL A 827 35.44 -46.57 43.08
N THR A 828 36.69 -47.02 42.91
CA THR A 828 37.85 -46.42 43.56
C THR A 828 38.40 -45.26 42.74
N GLU A 829 39.07 -44.32 43.42
CA GLU A 829 39.69 -43.18 42.74
C GLU A 829 40.75 -43.59 41.70
N ASP A 830 41.46 -44.70 41.94
CA ASP A 830 42.48 -45.20 41.03
C ASP A 830 41.86 -45.75 39.73
N LEU A 831 40.68 -46.38 39.81
CA LEU A 831 39.94 -46.82 38.63
C LEU A 831 39.52 -45.65 37.74
N LEU A 832 39.07 -44.54 38.34
CA LEU A 832 38.69 -43.33 37.59
C LEU A 832 39.89 -42.64 36.92
N LYS A 833 41.08 -42.73 37.53
CA LYS A 833 42.33 -42.23 36.94
C LYS A 833 42.73 -43.07 35.73
N ASP A 834 42.61 -44.39 35.83
CA ASP A 834 42.90 -45.31 34.73
C ASP A 834 41.96 -45.08 33.53
N MET A 835 40.67 -44.82 33.78
CA MET A 835 39.70 -44.49 32.72
C MET A 835 40.07 -43.23 31.94
N ILE A 836 40.56 -42.17 32.61
CA ILE A 836 41.01 -40.94 31.92
C ILE A 836 42.24 -41.23 31.07
N LEU A 837 43.20 -41.97 31.61
CA LEU A 837 44.43 -42.32 30.90
C LEU A 837 44.16 -43.21 29.70
N GLU A 838 43.22 -44.15 29.79
CA GLU A 838 42.83 -45.00 28.66
C GLU A 838 42.12 -44.20 27.56
N ALA A 839 41.18 -43.35 27.94
CA ALA A 839 40.42 -42.53 27.00
C ALA A 839 41.31 -41.50 26.26
N ASN A 840 42.28 -40.93 26.97
CA ASN A 840 43.10 -39.84 26.47
C ASN A 840 44.48 -40.30 25.92
N GLY A 841 44.70 -41.62 25.82
CA GLY A 841 45.92 -42.22 25.27
C GLY A 841 47.17 -42.10 26.16
N GLY A 842 47.00 -41.97 27.49
CA GLY A 842 48.08 -41.95 28.48
C GLY A 842 48.69 -40.56 28.70
N ALA A 843 48.05 -39.50 28.23
CA ALA A 843 48.57 -38.13 28.24
C ALA A 843 48.54 -37.44 29.62
N GLY A 844 48.21 -38.18 30.69
CA GLY A 844 48.15 -37.69 32.07
C GLY A 844 46.74 -37.37 32.54
N VAL A 845 46.47 -37.62 33.82
CA VAL A 845 45.14 -37.45 34.44
C VAL A 845 44.71 -35.97 34.48
N SER A 846 45.64 -35.04 34.63
CA SER A 846 45.37 -33.59 34.70
C SER A 846 44.88 -32.98 33.39
N ARG A 847 45.13 -33.63 32.26
CA ARG A 847 44.65 -33.18 30.94
C ARG A 847 43.16 -33.43 30.74
N GLY A 848 42.60 -34.44 31.40
CA GLY A 848 41.25 -34.91 31.16
C GLY A 848 41.07 -35.56 29.79
N VAL A 849 39.81 -35.76 29.39
CA VAL A 849 39.39 -36.36 28.12
C VAL A 849 38.67 -35.32 27.26
N ARG A 850 39.13 -35.07 26.03
CA ARG A 850 38.46 -34.14 25.11
C ARG A 850 37.26 -34.79 24.41
N LYS A 851 36.39 -33.97 23.83
CA LYS A 851 35.17 -34.43 23.14
C LYS A 851 35.42 -35.41 22.00
N ASP A 852 36.47 -35.21 21.21
CA ASP A 852 36.86 -36.11 20.12
C ASP A 852 37.44 -37.46 20.63
N GLU A 853 38.05 -37.44 21.82
CA GLU A 853 38.56 -38.64 22.50
C GLU A 853 37.41 -39.41 23.16
N PHE A 854 36.44 -38.69 23.72
CA PHE A 854 35.19 -39.23 24.25
C PHE A 854 34.36 -39.92 23.15
N ASP A 855 34.18 -39.28 21.98
CA ASP A 855 33.50 -39.88 20.83
C ASP A 855 34.13 -41.23 20.42
N ARG A 856 35.46 -41.26 20.32
CA ARG A 856 36.22 -42.47 20.00
C ARG A 856 36.09 -43.56 21.06
N VAL A 857 35.93 -43.20 22.33
CA VAL A 857 35.66 -44.18 23.41
C VAL A 857 34.25 -44.74 23.27
N MET A 858 33.26 -43.89 23.03
CA MET A 858 31.85 -44.29 22.92
C MET A 858 31.59 -45.16 21.68
N LYS A 859 32.25 -44.86 20.55
CA LYS A 859 32.26 -45.75 19.36
C LYS A 859 32.92 -47.09 19.63
N ARG A 860 34.08 -47.12 20.31
CA ARG A 860 34.76 -48.38 20.69
C ARG A 860 33.95 -49.21 21.68
N ALA A 861 33.20 -48.55 22.56
CA ALA A 861 32.29 -49.20 23.50
C ALA A 861 30.98 -49.69 22.83
N GLY A 862 30.77 -49.37 21.55
CA GLY A 862 29.58 -49.74 20.80
C GLY A 862 28.32 -48.99 21.21
N VAL A 863 28.48 -47.82 21.85
CA VAL A 863 27.36 -46.94 22.24
C VAL A 863 26.82 -46.21 21.02
N TRP A 864 27.73 -45.71 20.18
CA TRP A 864 27.43 -45.21 18.84
C TRP A 864 27.72 -46.32 17.82
N ARG A 865 26.88 -46.47 16.79
CA ARG A 865 27.12 -47.44 15.71
C ARG A 865 27.83 -46.79 14.53
#